data_AF-A0A381XUE0-F1
#
_entry.id   AF-A0A381XUE0-F1
#
_cell.length_a   1.000
_cell.length_b   1.000
_cell.length_c   1.000
_cell.angle_alpha   90.00
_cell.angle_beta   90.00
_cell.angle_gamma   90.00
#
_symmetry.space_group_name_H-M   'P 1'
#
loop_
_entity.id
_entity.type
_entity.pdbx_description
1 polymer ?
#
loop_
_entity_poly.entity_id
_entity_poly.type
_entity_poly.pdbx_seq_one_letter_code
_entity_poly.pdbx_strand_id
1 'polypeptide(L)'
;LKKGWHVIIAFFLTVGTVFSLYGQQDSSTLTLPSSYHLRSAYVVTAFPEIPVPLSLMKDTLDQPLYLLDVTYGERILDVAIDSSWRYISFTEYIDDEILRIPFTSTVEWYFNHMIQVKRVLNFIDSFNKQDQGSQRYTERRGGRYLEMVGMDMGDFGRVSLRVNGNININGKMVFQDQELVRSSIRETQNTHLEFDQKQAVNIEGKIGDRITVKMDRDSERDFDWENNIRISYEGEEDDIVQKVEAGNISLSLPATQFVTFSGQNSGLFGLKAISKIGPVDVTTIASIEKTKKEQLKYKGSNESAIIKVKDSDYIKNQYFYIHKWFRDGIDTTFNGSYIGIPPFYPLYEGAHLVGNVIIRDFDLYRLESANDASTDPGIAYADLNDIENTESQEGNYKRLEPGQDYSISNDLGFIRLRNRSSNEAFGCTFVLANRQTGDTLLTVGSGIIATDSTSILILKMIKPISLTPSHSTWDLMFKNVYYMGASNINKEGFAVRIVNQRQNPPSEYDLGGKPYITQFGLDSLNEAGVRQADELIDIENGSIVNMLSGELVFPTYHPFAYDSLTGGNQNPDLQSVLGQGKMYTTTTQTEINNDSRFEMQVEYTNQSSNINLGFMIVEGSEQVFVDGLELKRGVDYQIDYFSGTLVMNEDL
;
A
#
# COMPACT_ATOMS: atom_id res chain seq x y z
N LEU A 1 8.69 27.02 83.61
CA LEU A 1 9.41 27.29 82.35
C LEU A 1 9.49 26.05 81.45
N LYS A 2 8.33 25.46 81.13
CA LYS A 2 8.15 24.47 80.04
C LYS A 2 6.91 24.80 79.20
N LYS A 3 6.48 26.07 79.24
CA LYS A 3 5.37 26.64 78.46
C LYS A 3 5.84 27.46 77.24
N GLY A 4 7.16 27.57 77.01
CA GLY A 4 7.74 28.30 75.87
C GLY A 4 8.14 27.42 74.68
N TRP A 5 8.34 26.11 74.88
CA TRP A 5 8.79 25.20 73.81
C TRP A 5 7.63 24.57 73.02
N HIS A 6 6.41 24.58 73.56
CA HIS A 6 5.22 24.03 72.90
C HIS A 6 4.45 25.04 72.06
N VAL A 7 4.73 26.34 72.20
CA VAL A 7 4.17 27.39 71.33
C VAL A 7 4.99 27.54 70.04
N ILE A 8 6.31 27.30 70.09
CA ILE A 8 7.20 27.39 68.92
C ILE A 8 7.00 26.19 67.97
N ILE A 9 6.73 24.98 68.49
CA ILE A 9 6.45 23.79 67.67
C ILE A 9 5.04 23.85 67.03
N ALA A 10 4.05 24.44 67.71
CA ALA A 10 2.71 24.65 67.15
C ALA A 10 2.67 25.77 66.09
N PHE A 11 3.51 26.80 66.21
CA PHE A 11 3.61 27.89 65.22
C PHE A 11 4.41 27.48 63.96
N PHE A 12 5.44 26.63 64.11
CA PHE A 12 6.18 26.11 62.94
C PHE A 12 5.40 25.06 62.13
N LEU A 13 4.45 24.34 62.74
CA LEU A 13 3.54 23.42 62.04
C LEU A 13 2.35 24.13 61.35
N THR A 14 2.11 25.41 61.64
CA THR A 14 0.97 26.17 61.09
C THR A 14 1.35 27.25 60.08
N VAL A 15 2.64 27.59 59.93
CA VAL A 15 3.13 28.61 58.97
C VAL A 15 4.00 28.03 57.85
N GLY A 16 4.27 26.72 57.88
CA GLY A 16 5.13 26.02 56.92
C GLY A 16 4.43 25.31 55.75
N THR A 17 3.24 25.72 55.32
CA THR A 17 2.61 25.22 54.07
C THR A 17 1.65 26.27 53.48
N VAL A 18 2.16 27.45 53.14
CA VAL A 18 1.51 28.32 52.15
C VAL A 18 2.49 28.48 50.99
N PHE A 19 2.01 28.15 49.78
CA PHE A 19 2.68 28.17 48.47
C PHE A 19 3.48 26.91 48.05
N SER A 20 2.75 25.89 47.57
CA SER A 20 2.80 25.43 46.16
C SER A 20 1.89 24.22 45.95
N LEU A 21 0.59 24.47 45.87
CA LEU A 21 -0.34 23.61 45.13
C LEU A 21 -1.30 24.55 44.40
N TYR A 22 -0.81 25.17 43.33
CA TYR A 22 -1.69 25.48 42.21
C TYR A 22 -1.96 24.14 41.52
N GLY A 23 -3.12 23.56 41.83
CA GLY A 23 -3.61 22.32 41.26
C GLY A 23 -5.11 22.22 41.52
N GLN A 24 -5.87 22.68 40.53
CA GLN A 24 -7.33 22.54 40.39
C GLN A 24 -8.20 23.28 41.41
N GLN A 25 -8.49 24.55 41.09
CA GLN A 25 -9.83 25.10 41.29
C GLN A 25 -10.74 24.57 40.17
N ASP A 26 -11.06 23.29 40.19
CA ASP A 26 -12.29 22.83 39.53
C ASP A 26 -13.27 22.53 40.66
N SER A 27 -14.42 23.22 40.61
CA SER A 27 -15.59 22.87 41.39
C SER A 27 -15.77 21.36 41.31
N SER A 28 -15.64 20.64 42.43
CA SER A 28 -15.99 19.23 42.51
C SER A 28 -17.50 19.10 42.42
N THR A 29 -18.06 19.39 41.25
CA THR A 29 -19.39 18.93 40.88
C THR A 29 -19.28 17.42 40.79
N LEU A 30 -19.72 16.74 41.84
CA LEU A 30 -19.96 15.31 41.79
C LEU A 30 -21.04 15.09 40.72
N THR A 31 -20.63 14.77 39.50
CA THR A 31 -21.53 14.38 38.42
C THR A 31 -22.05 13.00 38.76
N LEU A 32 -23.22 12.98 39.40
CA LEU A 32 -23.90 11.74 39.73
C LEU A 32 -24.19 10.98 38.43
N PRO A 33 -24.01 9.64 38.41
CA PRO A 33 -24.35 8.83 37.25
C PRO A 33 -25.78 9.10 36.80
N SER A 34 -26.06 8.99 35.51
CA SER A 34 -27.42 9.14 34.99
C SER A 34 -28.39 8.13 35.63
N SER A 35 -27.92 6.96 36.06
CA SER A 35 -28.69 5.98 36.83
C SER A 35 -28.90 6.31 38.31
N TYR A 36 -28.30 7.39 38.84
CA TYR A 36 -28.44 7.76 40.24
C TYR A 36 -29.85 8.27 40.53
N HIS A 37 -30.41 7.82 41.65
CA HIS A 37 -31.66 8.34 42.20
C HIS A 37 -31.50 8.53 43.70
N LEU A 38 -32.05 9.63 44.23
CA LEU A 38 -32.05 9.91 45.66
C LEU A 38 -32.86 8.84 46.41
N ARG A 39 -32.26 8.27 47.45
CA ARG A 39 -32.94 7.37 48.39
C ARG A 39 -33.22 8.11 49.69
N SER A 40 -34.47 8.03 50.13
CA SER A 40 -34.92 8.61 51.39
C SER A 40 -35.71 7.56 52.15
N ALA A 41 -35.49 7.47 53.47
CA ALA A 41 -36.31 6.61 54.33
C ALA A 41 -37.79 7.07 54.40
N TYR A 42 -38.05 8.32 54.00
CA TYR A 42 -39.34 8.99 54.11
C TYR A 42 -40.16 8.98 52.81
N VAL A 43 -39.58 8.59 51.67
CA VAL A 43 -40.24 8.60 50.35
C VAL A 43 -40.23 7.20 49.76
N VAL A 44 -41.31 6.80 49.09
CA VAL A 44 -41.42 5.50 48.41
C VAL A 44 -40.34 5.36 47.32
N THR A 45 -39.68 4.21 47.25
CA THR A 45 -38.62 3.95 46.26
C THR A 45 -39.22 3.47 44.93
N ALA A 46 -39.12 4.28 43.88
CA ALA A 46 -39.66 3.96 42.55
C ALA A 46 -38.70 3.15 41.63
N PHE A 47 -37.44 2.95 42.06
CA PHE A 47 -36.41 2.26 41.29
C PHE A 47 -35.78 1.10 42.10
N PRO A 48 -35.40 0.00 41.41
CA PRO A 48 -34.75 -1.15 42.05
C PRO A 48 -33.37 -0.79 42.65
N GLU A 49 -32.92 -1.62 43.58
CA GLU A 49 -31.57 -1.53 44.14
C GLU A 49 -30.51 -1.88 43.12
N ILE A 50 -29.60 -0.92 42.85
CA ILE A 50 -28.39 -1.19 42.10
C ILE A 50 -27.39 -1.77 43.11
N PRO A 51 -26.99 -3.05 42.98
CA PRO A 51 -26.01 -3.64 43.87
C PRO A 51 -24.69 -2.87 43.73
N VAL A 52 -24.03 -2.60 44.85
CA VAL A 52 -22.74 -1.91 44.85
C VAL A 52 -21.71 -2.83 44.18
N PRO A 53 -20.96 -2.38 43.15
CA PRO A 53 -19.93 -3.20 42.52
C PRO A 53 -18.87 -3.58 43.56
N LEU A 54 -18.51 -4.86 43.60
CA LEU A 54 -17.52 -5.45 44.51
C LEU A 54 -16.20 -4.67 44.52
N SER A 55 -15.83 -4.10 45.68
CA SER A 55 -14.44 -3.99 46.23
C SER A 55 -14.24 -2.89 47.29
N LEU A 56 -15.28 -2.32 47.89
CA LEU A 56 -15.11 -1.53 49.11
C LEU A 56 -15.52 -2.40 50.29
N MET A 57 -14.53 -2.81 51.10
CA MET A 57 -14.77 -3.36 52.42
C MET A 57 -15.59 -2.31 53.21
N LYS A 58 -16.91 -2.46 53.23
CA LYS A 58 -17.73 -1.72 54.19
C LYS A 58 -17.56 -2.44 55.51
N ASP A 59 -16.66 -1.90 56.32
CA ASP A 59 -16.56 -2.25 57.74
C ASP A 59 -17.87 -1.83 58.44
N THR A 60 -18.32 -2.71 59.34
CA THR A 60 -19.46 -2.63 60.27
C THR A 60 -20.89 -2.31 59.75
N LEU A 61 -21.73 -3.35 59.82
CA LEU A 61 -23.17 -3.39 60.14
C LEU A 61 -23.91 -2.06 60.39
N ASP A 62 -24.68 -1.60 59.40
CA ASP A 62 -25.83 -0.67 59.61
C ASP A 62 -27.19 -1.38 59.50
N GLN A 63 -27.22 -2.67 59.16
CA GLN A 63 -28.46 -3.44 59.05
C GLN A 63 -28.55 -4.43 60.22
N PRO A 64 -29.68 -4.45 60.96
CA PRO A 64 -29.85 -5.41 62.04
C PRO A 64 -29.78 -6.83 61.45
N LEU A 65 -28.98 -7.71 62.08
CA LEU A 65 -29.15 -9.14 61.90
C LEU A 65 -30.62 -9.44 62.20
N TYR A 66 -31.35 -9.99 61.22
CA TYR A 66 -32.76 -10.40 61.28
C TYR A 66 -32.98 -11.53 62.31
N LEU A 67 -32.56 -11.30 63.56
CA LEU A 67 -32.66 -12.21 64.69
C LEU A 67 -34.10 -12.23 65.27
N LEU A 68 -34.90 -11.23 64.90
CA LEU A 68 -36.32 -11.12 65.19
C LEU A 68 -37.05 -10.93 63.86
N ASP A 69 -37.74 -11.98 63.41
CA ASP A 69 -38.66 -11.89 62.28
C ASP A 69 -39.97 -11.25 62.77
N VAL A 70 -39.99 -9.92 62.82
CA VAL A 70 -41.20 -9.16 63.13
C VAL A 70 -41.82 -8.76 61.80
N THR A 71 -42.81 -9.52 61.35
CA THR A 71 -43.65 -9.17 60.20
C THR A 71 -44.50 -7.96 60.55
N TYR A 72 -44.05 -6.77 60.16
CA TYR A 72 -44.86 -5.55 60.18
C TYR A 72 -45.78 -5.54 58.95
N GLY A 73 -46.98 -6.12 59.09
CA GLY A 73 -48.09 -5.99 58.15
C GLY A 73 -47.83 -6.48 56.71
N GLU A 74 -48.88 -6.50 55.89
CA GLU A 74 -48.71 -6.67 54.44
C GLU A 74 -48.33 -5.33 53.80
N ARG A 75 -47.18 -5.31 53.12
CA ARG A 75 -46.73 -4.15 52.34
C ARG A 75 -47.30 -4.22 50.94
N ILE A 76 -48.11 -3.24 50.56
CA ILE A 76 -48.70 -3.14 49.22
C ILE A 76 -48.16 -1.88 48.54
N LEU A 77 -47.49 -2.06 47.40
CA LEU A 77 -47.06 -0.95 46.54
C LEU A 77 -48.11 -0.76 45.44
N ASP A 78 -48.80 0.38 45.48
CA ASP A 78 -49.72 0.79 44.43
C ASP A 78 -49.03 1.76 43.45
N VAL A 79 -49.24 1.54 42.15
CA VAL A 79 -48.64 2.32 41.07
C VAL A 79 -49.74 2.84 40.16
N ALA A 80 -49.93 4.16 40.17
CA ALA A 80 -50.97 4.83 39.39
C ALA A 80 -50.35 5.78 38.36
N ILE A 81 -50.88 5.75 37.13
CA ILE A 81 -50.59 6.74 36.09
C ILE A 81 -51.84 7.61 35.94
N ASP A 82 -51.67 8.93 35.90
CA ASP A 82 -52.81 9.82 35.74
C ASP A 82 -53.44 9.66 34.34
N SER A 83 -54.72 10.00 34.20
CA SER A 83 -55.45 9.82 32.93
C SER A 83 -54.88 10.64 31.77
N SER A 84 -54.10 11.70 32.04
CA SER A 84 -53.40 12.47 31.01
C SER A 84 -52.01 11.93 30.64
N TRP A 85 -51.59 10.79 31.21
CA TRP A 85 -50.29 10.14 30.96
C TRP A 85 -49.08 11.03 31.24
N ARG A 86 -49.26 12.08 32.04
CA ARG A 86 -48.25 13.08 32.30
C ARG A 86 -47.42 12.72 33.52
N TYR A 87 -48.03 12.08 34.51
CA TYR A 87 -47.45 11.75 35.80
C TYR A 87 -47.67 10.29 36.21
N ILE A 88 -46.67 9.73 36.87
CA ILE A 88 -46.71 8.41 37.51
C ILE A 88 -46.43 8.56 38.99
N SER A 89 -47.22 7.88 39.82
CA SER A 89 -47.18 7.94 41.28
C SER A 89 -47.05 6.56 41.91
N PHE A 90 -46.23 6.45 42.95
CA PHE A 90 -45.96 5.22 43.72
C PHE A 90 -46.31 5.46 45.19
N THR A 91 -47.21 4.65 45.73
CA THR A 91 -47.67 4.74 47.14
C THR A 91 -47.48 3.39 47.82
N GLU A 92 -46.86 3.38 49.01
CA GLU A 92 -46.64 2.17 49.82
C GLU A 92 -47.60 2.19 51.01
N TYR A 93 -48.43 1.15 51.12
CA TYR A 93 -49.39 0.92 52.21
C TYR A 93 -48.91 -0.20 53.13
N ILE A 94 -49.13 -0.05 54.43
CA ILE A 94 -48.98 -1.10 55.45
C ILE A 94 -50.27 -1.11 56.27
N ASP A 95 -50.99 -2.22 56.26
CA ASP A 95 -52.26 -2.39 56.98
C ASP A 95 -53.23 -1.20 56.74
N ASP A 96 -53.39 -0.81 55.46
CA ASP A 96 -54.20 0.31 54.95
C ASP A 96 -53.74 1.73 55.34
N GLU A 97 -52.59 1.89 56.00
CA GLU A 97 -51.98 3.21 56.28
C GLU A 97 -50.75 3.50 55.40
N ILE A 98 -50.60 4.77 55.00
CA ILE A 98 -49.46 5.23 54.21
C ILE A 98 -48.28 5.51 55.14
N LEU A 99 -47.22 4.70 55.03
CA LEU A 99 -46.03 4.82 55.88
C LEU A 99 -45.02 5.87 55.36
N ARG A 100 -44.99 6.10 54.04
CA ARG A 100 -44.01 6.96 53.37
C ARG A 100 -44.66 7.92 52.39
N ILE A 101 -44.03 9.06 52.16
CA ILE A 101 -44.47 10.05 51.18
C ILE A 101 -44.49 9.40 49.79
N PRO A 102 -45.60 9.47 49.04
CA PRO A 102 -45.67 8.92 47.68
C PRO A 102 -44.66 9.57 46.74
N PHE A 103 -44.05 8.77 45.87
CA PHE A 103 -43.15 9.28 44.84
C PHE A 103 -43.95 9.61 43.59
N THR A 104 -43.86 10.84 43.07
CA THR A 104 -44.51 11.25 41.82
C THR A 104 -43.52 11.92 40.87
N SER A 105 -43.55 11.53 39.58
CA SER A 105 -42.68 12.10 38.54
C SER A 105 -43.38 12.13 37.18
N THR A 106 -42.81 12.80 36.18
CA THR A 106 -43.37 12.71 34.82
C THR A 106 -43.11 11.33 34.21
N VAL A 107 -44.05 10.84 33.41
CA VAL A 107 -43.95 9.51 32.78
C VAL A 107 -42.68 9.42 31.91
N GLU A 108 -42.40 10.45 31.12
CA GLU A 108 -41.20 10.53 30.27
C GLU A 108 -39.91 10.46 31.09
N TRP A 109 -39.82 11.24 32.18
CA TRP A 109 -38.65 11.23 33.04
C TRP A 109 -38.46 9.85 33.68
N TYR A 110 -39.52 9.27 34.23
CA TYR A 110 -39.47 7.96 34.88
C TYR A 110 -38.97 6.85 33.95
N PHE A 111 -39.52 6.75 32.73
CA PHE A 111 -39.11 5.70 31.80
C PHE A 111 -37.68 5.89 31.31
N ASN A 112 -37.28 7.12 30.97
CA ASN A 112 -35.90 7.40 30.57
C ASN A 112 -34.90 7.02 31.68
N HIS A 113 -35.23 7.34 32.93
CA HIS A 113 -34.40 6.99 34.09
C HIS A 113 -34.40 5.49 34.37
N MET A 114 -35.56 4.82 34.28
CA MET A 114 -35.69 3.38 34.47
C MET A 114 -34.89 2.58 33.44
N ILE A 115 -34.87 3.03 32.17
CA ILE A 115 -34.04 2.43 31.12
C ILE A 115 -32.56 2.49 31.50
N GLN A 116 -32.10 3.62 32.02
CA GLN A 116 -30.71 3.80 32.45
C GLN A 116 -30.38 2.88 33.63
N VAL A 117 -31.26 2.81 34.65
CA VAL A 117 -31.12 1.90 35.79
C VAL A 117 -31.08 0.43 35.34
N LYS A 118 -31.99 0.00 34.46
CA LYS A 118 -32.03 -1.37 33.94
C LYS A 118 -30.80 -1.73 33.10
N ARG A 119 -30.26 -0.80 32.31
CA ARG A 119 -29.01 -1.02 31.56
C ARG A 119 -27.85 -1.32 32.50
N VAL A 120 -27.73 -0.55 33.58
CA VAL A 120 -26.70 -0.79 34.61
C VAL A 120 -26.92 -2.13 35.31
N LEU A 121 -28.15 -2.48 35.66
CA LEU A 121 -28.46 -3.79 36.25
C LEU A 121 -28.14 -4.96 35.32
N ASN A 122 -28.52 -4.89 34.04
CA ASN A 122 -28.23 -5.93 33.05
C ASN A 122 -26.72 -6.05 32.81
N PHE A 123 -26.01 -4.93 32.81
CA PHE A 123 -24.55 -4.92 32.76
C PHE A 123 -23.98 -5.66 33.97
N ILE A 124 -24.35 -5.28 35.20
CA ILE A 124 -23.86 -5.94 36.41
C ILE A 124 -24.21 -7.45 36.43
N ASP A 125 -25.43 -7.84 36.04
CA ASP A 125 -25.84 -9.25 35.94
C ASP A 125 -24.99 -10.03 34.93
N SER A 126 -24.65 -9.42 33.80
CA SER A 126 -23.78 -10.05 32.80
C SER A 126 -22.36 -10.32 33.31
N PHE A 127 -21.85 -9.51 34.25
CA PHE A 127 -20.54 -9.71 34.90
C PHE A 127 -20.61 -10.68 36.09
N ASN A 128 -21.75 -10.73 36.79
CA ASN A 128 -21.92 -11.55 37.99
C ASN A 128 -22.50 -12.95 37.73
N LYS A 129 -22.76 -13.31 36.47
CA LYS A 129 -23.09 -14.70 36.10
C LYS A 129 -21.92 -15.61 36.46
N GLN A 130 -22.03 -16.23 37.64
CA GLN A 130 -21.14 -17.27 38.11
C GLN A 130 -21.18 -18.40 37.08
N ASP A 131 -20.00 -18.76 36.57
CA ASP A 131 -19.80 -19.84 35.61
C ASP A 131 -20.26 -21.15 36.28
N GLN A 132 -21.54 -21.50 36.15
CA GLN A 132 -22.04 -22.80 36.54
C GLN A 132 -21.48 -23.80 35.53
N GLY A 133 -20.37 -24.41 35.97
CA GLY A 133 -19.56 -25.30 35.17
C GLY A 133 -20.36 -26.35 34.39
N SER A 134 -19.88 -26.59 33.18
CA SER A 134 -20.02 -27.87 32.48
C SER A 134 -21.44 -28.43 32.40
N GLN A 135 -22.35 -27.72 31.72
CA GLN A 135 -23.30 -28.43 30.87
C GLN A 135 -22.84 -28.31 29.43
N ARG A 136 -22.56 -29.47 28.83
CA ARG A 136 -22.19 -29.66 27.43
C ARG A 136 -23.11 -28.83 26.53
N TYR A 137 -22.63 -27.67 26.10
CA TYR A 137 -23.06 -27.10 24.83
C TYR A 137 -22.43 -27.97 23.76
N THR A 138 -23.16 -29.01 23.37
CA THR A 138 -22.93 -29.63 22.07
C THR A 138 -22.93 -28.52 21.04
N GLU A 139 -21.80 -28.38 20.37
CA GLU A 139 -21.65 -27.66 19.12
C GLU A 139 -22.84 -27.97 18.21
N ARG A 140 -23.74 -26.99 18.07
CA ARG A 140 -24.45 -26.79 16.82
C ARG A 140 -24.13 -25.37 16.37
N ARG A 141 -23.20 -25.31 15.42
CA ARG A 141 -23.05 -24.20 14.48
C ARG A 141 -24.44 -23.82 13.94
N GLY A 142 -24.99 -22.73 14.43
CA GLY A 142 -26.23 -22.15 13.96
C GLY A 142 -26.29 -20.74 14.55
N GLY A 143 -26.33 -19.73 13.69
CA GLY A 143 -26.30 -18.32 14.07
C GLY A 143 -27.30 -18.02 15.19
N ARG A 144 -26.87 -17.21 16.17
CA ARG A 144 -27.78 -16.62 17.15
C ARG A 144 -28.66 -15.63 16.41
N TYR A 145 -29.94 -15.97 16.24
CA TYR A 145 -30.94 -15.04 15.75
C TYR A 145 -31.51 -14.29 16.96
N LEU A 146 -31.49 -12.96 16.91
CA LEU A 146 -32.27 -12.13 17.83
C LEU A 146 -33.54 -11.77 17.08
N GLU A 147 -34.65 -12.44 17.39
CA GLU A 147 -35.97 -12.08 16.89
C GLU A 147 -36.67 -11.26 17.96
N MET A 148 -36.74 -9.94 17.77
CA MET A 148 -37.60 -9.10 18.60
C MET A 148 -38.97 -9.04 17.94
N VAL A 149 -39.88 -9.91 18.38
CA VAL A 149 -41.28 -9.88 17.98
C VAL A 149 -42.03 -8.87 18.86
N GLY A 150 -42.42 -7.75 18.26
CA GLY A 150 -43.59 -6.97 18.65
C GLY A 150 -43.45 -6.08 19.89
N MET A 151 -42.92 -4.87 19.69
CA MET A 151 -43.31 -3.73 20.52
C MET A 151 -44.37 -2.95 19.73
N ASP A 152 -45.59 -2.86 20.26
CA ASP A 152 -46.68 -2.12 19.64
C ASP A 152 -46.44 -0.62 19.83
N MET A 153 -46.32 0.14 18.74
CA MET A 153 -45.98 1.56 18.75
C MET A 153 -47.21 2.46 18.49
N GLY A 154 -48.41 1.99 18.83
CA GLY A 154 -49.65 2.74 18.60
C GLY A 154 -49.96 2.86 17.10
N ASP A 155 -50.24 4.07 16.62
CA ASP A 155 -50.64 4.34 15.22
C ASP A 155 -49.60 3.97 14.15
N PHE A 156 -48.35 3.65 14.54
CA PHE A 156 -47.26 3.29 13.60
C PHE A 156 -47.16 1.79 13.28
N GLY A 157 -48.01 0.94 13.88
CA GLY A 157 -48.06 -0.49 13.61
C GLY A 157 -46.90 -1.29 14.24
N ARG A 158 -46.78 -2.56 13.84
CA ARG A 158 -45.79 -3.49 14.41
C ARG A 158 -44.42 -3.28 13.81
N VAL A 159 -43.41 -3.17 14.67
CA VAL A 159 -42.01 -3.25 14.27
C VAL A 159 -41.53 -4.69 14.40
N SER A 160 -40.97 -5.23 13.31
CA SER A 160 -40.24 -6.49 13.30
C SER A 160 -38.80 -6.23 12.88
N LEU A 161 -37.86 -6.83 13.58
CA LEU A 161 -36.44 -6.74 13.25
C LEU A 161 -35.83 -8.14 13.34
N ARG A 162 -35.26 -8.59 12.23
CA ARG A 162 -34.50 -9.82 12.11
C ARG A 162 -33.04 -9.47 11.89
N VAL A 163 -32.19 -9.87 12.82
CA VAL A 163 -30.74 -9.73 12.72
C VAL A 163 -30.13 -11.11 12.58
N ASN A 164 -29.33 -11.31 11.54
CA ASN A 164 -28.58 -12.53 11.27
C ASN A 164 -27.11 -12.17 11.05
N GLY A 165 -26.19 -12.87 11.69
CA GLY A 165 -24.77 -12.61 11.47
C GLY A 165 -23.89 -12.88 12.68
N ASN A 166 -22.63 -12.56 12.53
CA ASN A 166 -21.61 -12.64 13.57
C ASN A 166 -21.09 -11.24 13.87
N ILE A 167 -20.98 -10.92 15.16
CA ILE A 167 -20.24 -9.76 15.64
C ILE A 167 -19.19 -10.29 16.60
N ASN A 168 -17.93 -10.20 16.21
CA ASN A 168 -16.79 -10.54 17.04
C ASN A 168 -16.17 -9.24 17.58
N ILE A 169 -16.04 -9.14 18.89
CA ILE A 169 -15.42 -8.02 19.58
C ILE A 169 -14.30 -8.61 20.42
N ASN A 170 -13.07 -8.21 20.12
CA ASN A 170 -11.88 -8.60 20.86
C ASN A 170 -11.25 -7.36 21.50
N GLY A 171 -11.04 -7.41 22.81
CA GLY A 171 -10.36 -6.36 23.55
C GLY A 171 -9.14 -6.95 24.22
N LYS A 172 -7.96 -6.38 23.96
CA LYS A 172 -6.70 -6.83 24.55
C LYS A 172 -5.99 -5.64 25.19
N MET A 173 -5.63 -5.78 26.46
CA MET A 173 -4.76 -4.83 27.13
C MET A 173 -3.31 -5.24 26.87
N VAL A 174 -2.53 -4.38 26.21
CA VAL A 174 -1.13 -4.63 25.88
C VAL A 174 -0.25 -3.84 26.83
N PHE A 175 0.68 -4.54 27.46
CA PHE A 175 1.75 -3.97 28.28
C PHE A 175 3.04 -4.12 27.50
N GLN A 176 3.62 -3.01 27.04
CA GLN A 176 4.88 -3.02 26.32
C GLN A 176 5.94 -2.26 27.11
N ASP A 177 6.95 -2.99 27.56
CA ASP A 177 8.17 -2.41 28.13
C ASP A 177 9.17 -2.20 26.98
N GLN A 178 9.56 -0.96 26.71
CA GLN A 178 10.57 -0.63 25.70
C GLN A 178 11.90 -0.30 26.38
N GLU A 179 12.89 -1.19 26.25
CA GLU A 179 14.29 -0.86 26.52
C GLU A 179 14.87 -0.11 25.32
N LEU A 180 14.76 1.22 25.33
CA LEU A 180 15.52 2.09 24.43
C LEU A 180 16.56 2.86 25.26
N VAL A 181 17.84 2.71 24.90
CA VAL A 181 19.00 3.24 25.66
C VAL A 181 19.02 4.78 25.75
N ARG A 182 18.09 5.50 25.09
CA ARG A 182 18.02 6.97 25.10
C ARG A 182 16.59 7.54 25.12
N SER A 183 15.66 6.93 25.85
CA SER A 183 14.36 7.56 26.13
C SER A 183 14.20 7.84 27.63
N SER A 184 13.52 8.94 27.98
CA SER A 184 13.34 9.35 29.36
C SER A 184 12.56 8.28 30.16
N ILE A 185 12.83 8.14 31.47
CA ILE A 185 12.27 7.09 32.35
C ILE A 185 10.72 7.00 32.35
N ARG A 186 10.02 8.02 31.83
CA ARG A 186 8.55 8.05 31.69
C ARG A 186 8.01 7.38 30.42
N GLU A 187 8.85 7.11 29.42
CA GLU A 187 8.46 6.47 28.15
C GLU A 187 8.75 4.95 28.12
N THR A 188 9.33 4.39 29.20
CA THR A 188 9.74 2.98 29.26
C THR A 188 8.57 2.00 29.34
N GLN A 189 7.38 2.44 29.77
CA GLN A 189 6.19 1.59 29.93
C GLN A 189 4.99 2.17 29.19
N ASN A 190 4.55 1.50 28.13
CA ASN A 190 3.34 1.85 27.41
C ASN A 190 2.24 0.81 27.66
N THR A 191 1.12 1.26 28.20
CA THR A 191 -0.08 0.44 28.37
C THR A 191 -1.17 1.00 27.47
N HIS A 192 -1.62 0.20 26.50
CA HIS A 192 -2.73 0.59 25.64
C HIS A 192 -3.74 -0.54 25.50
N LEU A 193 -4.98 -0.14 25.22
CA LEU A 193 -6.08 -1.05 24.92
C LEU A 193 -6.18 -1.19 23.39
N GLU A 194 -5.95 -2.40 22.90
CA GLU A 194 -6.28 -2.79 21.52
C GLU A 194 -7.73 -3.27 21.49
N PHE A 195 -8.51 -2.74 20.55
CA PHE A 195 -9.91 -3.09 20.36
C PHE A 195 -10.15 -3.43 18.89
N ASP A 196 -10.41 -4.71 18.63
CA ASP A 196 -10.73 -5.21 17.30
C ASP A 196 -12.20 -5.59 17.23
N GLN A 197 -12.92 -5.03 16.27
CA GLN A 197 -14.32 -5.36 16.02
C GLN A 197 -14.49 -5.84 14.59
N LYS A 198 -14.93 -7.10 14.44
CA LYS A 198 -15.29 -7.71 13.16
C LYS A 198 -16.79 -7.96 13.12
N GLN A 199 -17.47 -7.38 12.13
CA GLN A 199 -18.93 -7.47 11.99
C GLN A 199 -19.25 -8.04 10.61
N ALA A 200 -20.06 -9.10 10.57
CA ALA A 200 -20.68 -9.61 9.36
C ALA A 200 -22.17 -9.82 9.66
N VAL A 201 -22.99 -8.82 9.33
CA VAL A 201 -24.38 -8.71 9.79
C VAL A 201 -25.32 -8.40 8.63
N ASN A 202 -26.38 -9.20 8.54
CA ASN A 202 -27.53 -9.01 7.70
C ASN A 202 -28.75 -8.66 8.57
N ILE A 203 -29.32 -7.48 8.35
CA ILE A 203 -30.46 -6.93 9.09
C ILE A 203 -31.62 -6.76 8.12
N GLU A 204 -32.77 -7.31 8.48
CA GLU A 204 -34.04 -7.07 7.81
C GLU A 204 -35.08 -6.61 8.84
N GLY A 205 -35.56 -5.38 8.69
CA GLY A 205 -36.59 -4.82 9.55
C GLY A 205 -37.82 -4.38 8.75
N LYS A 206 -39.01 -4.52 9.32
CA LYS A 206 -40.24 -3.91 8.83
C LYS A 206 -40.87 -3.06 9.91
N ILE A 207 -41.30 -1.84 9.55
CA ILE A 207 -42.00 -0.92 10.43
C ILE A 207 -43.39 -0.72 9.82
N GLY A 208 -44.39 -1.32 10.46
CA GLY A 208 -45.73 -1.44 9.88
C GLY A 208 -45.71 -2.17 8.54
N ASP A 209 -46.61 -1.79 7.63
CA ASP A 209 -46.74 -2.40 6.31
C ASP A 209 -46.01 -1.63 5.20
N ARG A 210 -45.52 -0.41 5.50
CA ARG A 210 -45.05 0.54 4.48
C ARG A 210 -43.53 0.70 4.43
N ILE A 211 -42.81 0.43 5.51
CA ILE A 211 -41.35 0.67 5.56
C ILE A 211 -40.61 -0.65 5.76
N THR A 212 -39.66 -0.92 4.85
CA THR A 212 -38.73 -2.05 4.94
C THR A 212 -37.30 -1.54 4.97
N VAL A 213 -36.49 -2.04 5.90
CA VAL A 213 -35.07 -1.74 6.04
C VAL A 213 -34.30 -3.02 5.80
N LYS A 214 -33.39 -3.02 4.82
CA LYS A 214 -32.46 -4.12 4.55
C LYS A 214 -31.04 -3.57 4.64
N MET A 215 -30.20 -4.18 5.46
CA MET A 215 -28.81 -3.79 5.61
C MET A 215 -27.95 -5.05 5.60
N ASP A 216 -26.94 -5.07 4.75
CA ASP A 216 -25.96 -6.13 4.64
C ASP A 216 -24.58 -5.48 4.77
N ARG A 217 -23.92 -5.73 5.90
CA ARG A 217 -22.66 -5.10 6.24
C ARG A 217 -21.64 -6.12 6.71
N ASP A 218 -20.48 -6.09 6.09
CA ASP A 218 -19.32 -6.87 6.47
C ASP A 218 -18.09 -5.95 6.55
N SER A 219 -17.44 -5.92 7.71
CA SER A 219 -16.26 -5.09 7.97
C SER A 219 -14.99 -5.66 7.31
N GLU A 220 -15.01 -6.90 6.84
CA GLU A 220 -13.88 -7.55 6.17
C GLU A 220 -13.99 -7.54 4.64
N ARG A 221 -14.99 -6.87 4.06
CA ARG A 221 -15.07 -6.68 2.61
C ARG A 221 -13.95 -5.77 2.11
N ASP A 222 -13.36 -6.16 0.98
CA ASP A 222 -12.28 -5.41 0.32
C ASP A 222 -12.75 -4.02 -0.16
N PHE A 223 -14.05 -3.88 -0.45
CA PHE A 223 -14.63 -2.64 -0.95
C PHE A 223 -15.80 -2.11 -0.11
N ASP A 224 -15.72 -0.82 0.25
CA ASP A 224 -16.76 -0.14 1.00
C ASP A 224 -18.12 -0.05 0.29
N TRP A 225 -18.15 -0.10 -1.05
CA TRP A 225 -19.40 0.00 -1.82
C TRP A 225 -20.22 -1.29 -1.82
N GLU A 226 -19.61 -2.43 -1.49
CA GLU A 226 -20.32 -3.70 -1.34
C GLU A 226 -21.20 -3.71 -0.09
N ASN A 227 -20.89 -2.88 0.91
CA ASN A 227 -21.73 -2.69 2.09
C ASN A 227 -23.03 -1.97 1.69
N ASN A 228 -24.14 -2.70 1.80
CA ASN A 228 -25.42 -2.28 1.27
C ASN A 228 -26.39 -1.91 2.39
N ILE A 229 -26.99 -0.73 2.28
CA ILE A 229 -28.15 -0.32 3.09
C ILE A 229 -29.25 0.12 2.14
N ARG A 230 -30.46 -0.41 2.33
CA ARG A 230 -31.64 -0.04 1.56
C ARG A 230 -32.81 0.15 2.50
N ILE A 231 -33.34 1.36 2.52
CA ILE A 231 -34.59 1.68 3.19
C ILE A 231 -35.61 1.93 2.09
N SER A 232 -36.72 1.22 2.11
CA SER A 232 -37.80 1.35 1.13
C SER A 232 -39.12 1.64 1.83
N TYR A 233 -39.75 2.74 1.42
CA TYR A 233 -41.14 3.07 1.69
C TYR A 233 -41.99 2.68 0.47
N GLU A 234 -43.09 1.99 0.69
CA GLU A 234 -44.11 1.69 -0.32
C GLU A 234 -45.44 2.31 0.14
N GLY A 235 -45.99 3.21 -0.71
CA GLY A 235 -47.27 3.86 -0.48
C GLY A 235 -48.44 2.98 -0.91
N GLU A 236 -49.65 3.36 -0.52
CA GLU A 236 -50.88 2.69 -0.97
C GLU A 236 -51.23 3.09 -2.41
N GLU A 237 -52.18 2.38 -3.03
CA GLU A 237 -52.57 2.59 -4.43
C GLU A 237 -53.00 4.05 -4.71
N ASP A 238 -53.67 4.69 -3.75
CA ASP A 238 -54.16 6.06 -3.83
C ASP A 238 -53.13 7.13 -3.40
N ASP A 239 -51.93 6.74 -2.96
CA ASP A 239 -50.91 7.70 -2.50
C ASP A 239 -50.20 8.37 -3.69
N ILE A 240 -50.00 9.69 -3.61
CA ILE A 240 -49.21 10.42 -4.63
C ILE A 240 -47.75 9.90 -4.65
N VAL A 241 -47.20 9.56 -3.49
CA VAL A 241 -45.84 9.01 -3.35
C VAL A 241 -45.95 7.49 -3.31
N GLN A 242 -45.57 6.84 -4.40
CA GLN A 242 -45.69 5.40 -4.58
C GLN A 242 -44.52 4.65 -3.94
N LYS A 243 -43.30 5.17 -4.10
CA LYS A 243 -42.11 4.52 -3.56
C LYS A 243 -41.03 5.52 -3.18
N VAL A 244 -40.39 5.34 -2.02
CA VAL A 244 -39.16 6.07 -1.67
C VAL A 244 -38.08 5.07 -1.28
N GLU A 245 -36.93 5.14 -1.92
CA GLU A 245 -35.75 4.33 -1.63
C GLU A 245 -34.60 5.23 -1.14
N ALA A 246 -33.91 4.82 -0.08
CA ALA A 246 -32.74 5.50 0.45
C ALA A 246 -31.58 4.51 0.66
N GLY A 247 -30.35 4.96 0.41
CA GLY A 247 -29.13 4.14 0.50
C GLY A 247 -28.66 3.66 -0.88
N ASN A 248 -28.35 2.38 -1.02
CA ASN A 248 -27.91 1.78 -2.28
C ASN A 248 -29.11 1.61 -3.24
N ILE A 249 -29.25 2.58 -4.15
CA ILE A 249 -30.32 2.65 -5.15
C ILE A 249 -29.82 2.21 -6.52
N SER A 250 -30.74 1.77 -7.39
CA SER A 250 -30.46 1.47 -8.79
C SER A 250 -31.38 2.26 -9.70
N LEU A 251 -30.85 2.66 -10.86
CA LEU A 251 -31.58 3.40 -11.87
C LEU A 251 -31.51 2.67 -13.21
N SER A 252 -32.68 2.34 -13.73
CA SER A 252 -32.87 1.92 -15.11
C SER A 252 -33.82 2.93 -15.78
N LEU A 253 -33.28 3.72 -16.71
CA LEU A 253 -34.09 4.59 -17.56
C LEU A 253 -34.23 3.95 -18.94
N PRO A 254 -35.42 3.96 -19.57
CA PRO A 254 -35.58 3.57 -20.96
C PRO A 254 -34.65 4.41 -21.85
N ALA A 255 -33.92 3.75 -22.75
CA ALA A 255 -33.03 4.44 -23.67
C ALA A 255 -33.86 5.37 -24.58
N THR A 256 -33.59 6.68 -24.52
CA THR A 256 -34.14 7.66 -25.46
C THR A 256 -32.98 8.31 -26.21
N GLN A 257 -33.17 8.65 -27.48
CA GLN A 257 -32.12 9.19 -28.37
C GLN A 257 -31.46 10.49 -27.88
N PHE A 258 -32.02 11.15 -26.86
CA PHE A 258 -31.61 12.48 -26.40
C PHE A 258 -31.02 12.49 -24.98
N VAL A 259 -30.91 11.33 -24.33
CA VAL A 259 -30.32 11.21 -22.99
C VAL A 259 -29.00 10.46 -23.09
N THR A 260 -27.90 11.19 -22.92
CA THR A 260 -26.51 10.66 -22.84
C THR A 260 -26.27 9.76 -21.62
N PHE A 261 -27.24 9.70 -20.72
CA PHE A 261 -27.28 8.85 -19.54
C PHE A 261 -28.13 7.60 -19.82
N SER A 262 -27.84 6.89 -20.90
CA SER A 262 -28.46 5.60 -21.21
C SER A 262 -27.58 4.48 -20.66
N GLY A 263 -28.05 3.84 -19.59
CA GLY A 263 -27.36 2.72 -18.96
C GLY A 263 -27.99 2.36 -17.61
N GLN A 264 -27.96 1.07 -17.25
CA GLN A 264 -28.19 0.66 -15.86
C GLN A 264 -27.03 1.18 -15.02
N ASN A 265 -27.29 2.08 -14.08
CA ASN A 265 -26.27 2.50 -13.13
C ASN A 265 -26.46 1.72 -11.83
N SER A 266 -25.46 0.87 -11.55
CA SER A 266 -25.34 0.08 -10.32
C SER A 266 -24.27 0.73 -9.44
N GLY A 267 -24.54 0.90 -8.13
CA GLY A 267 -23.58 1.48 -7.16
C GLY A 267 -23.84 2.93 -6.74
N LEU A 268 -25.06 3.46 -6.92
CA LEU A 268 -25.42 4.79 -6.46
C LEU A 268 -25.80 4.77 -4.97
N PHE A 269 -25.27 5.71 -4.18
CA PHE A 269 -25.74 5.95 -2.82
C PHE A 269 -26.53 7.25 -2.77
N GLY A 270 -27.81 7.18 -2.43
CA GLY A 270 -28.68 8.35 -2.49
C GLY A 270 -30.14 8.10 -2.15
N LEU A 271 -30.98 9.02 -2.62
CA LEU A 271 -32.42 9.04 -2.44
C LEU A 271 -33.08 8.93 -3.81
N LYS A 272 -34.10 8.07 -3.90
CA LYS A 272 -34.96 7.91 -5.08
C LYS A 272 -36.42 7.94 -4.66
N ALA A 273 -37.22 8.80 -5.28
CA ALA A 273 -38.65 8.88 -5.03
C ALA A 273 -39.40 8.69 -6.36
N ILE A 274 -40.45 7.87 -6.34
CA ILE A 274 -41.37 7.65 -7.44
C ILE A 274 -42.74 8.15 -6.98
N SER A 275 -43.27 9.13 -7.70
CA SER A 275 -44.57 9.73 -7.43
C SER A 275 -45.45 9.64 -8.66
N LYS A 276 -46.75 9.42 -8.48
CA LYS A 276 -47.74 9.33 -9.55
C LYS A 276 -48.75 10.47 -9.40
N ILE A 277 -48.79 11.36 -10.39
CA ILE A 277 -49.70 12.51 -10.43
C ILE A 277 -50.65 12.30 -11.61
N GLY A 278 -51.76 11.62 -11.36
CA GLY A 278 -52.71 11.21 -12.41
C GLY A 278 -52.07 10.20 -13.38
N PRO A 279 -51.99 10.48 -14.69
CA PRO A 279 -51.33 9.61 -15.66
C PRO A 279 -49.81 9.82 -15.75
N VAL A 280 -49.24 10.72 -14.95
CA VAL A 280 -47.81 11.10 -15.03
C VAL A 280 -47.04 10.45 -13.89
N ASP A 281 -46.03 9.65 -14.24
CA ASP A 281 -45.06 9.12 -13.30
C ASP A 281 -43.84 10.05 -13.23
N VAL A 282 -43.50 10.52 -12.03
CA VAL A 282 -42.37 11.40 -11.75
C VAL A 282 -41.37 10.63 -10.90
N THR A 283 -40.16 10.41 -11.43
CA THR A 283 -39.06 9.79 -10.68
C THR A 283 -38.00 10.85 -10.37
N THR A 284 -37.74 11.09 -9.08
CA THR A 284 -36.75 12.05 -8.58
C THR A 284 -35.58 11.31 -7.94
N ILE A 285 -34.35 11.67 -8.30
CA ILE A 285 -33.13 11.01 -7.80
C ILE A 285 -32.10 12.05 -7.39
N ALA A 286 -31.53 11.88 -6.20
CA ALA A 286 -30.38 12.63 -5.71
C ALA A 286 -29.36 11.62 -5.15
N SER A 287 -28.24 11.44 -5.83
CA SER A 287 -27.26 10.40 -5.49
C SER A 287 -25.83 10.85 -5.71
N ILE A 288 -24.92 10.24 -4.96
CA ILE A 288 -23.47 10.33 -5.17
C ILE A 288 -23.03 9.05 -5.89
N GLU A 289 -22.32 9.22 -7.01
CA GLU A 289 -21.70 8.11 -7.73
C GLU A 289 -20.39 7.75 -7.03
N LYS A 290 -20.27 6.49 -6.59
CA LYS A 290 -19.06 5.97 -5.93
C LYS A 290 -18.08 5.32 -6.93
N THR A 291 -18.44 5.27 -8.21
CA THR A 291 -17.66 4.64 -9.28
C THR A 291 -17.27 5.68 -10.33
N LYS A 292 -16.11 5.50 -10.96
CA LYS A 292 -15.64 6.36 -12.07
C LYS A 292 -15.69 5.54 -13.36
N LYS A 293 -16.36 6.07 -14.39
CA LYS A 293 -16.35 5.46 -15.73
C LYS A 293 -15.08 5.85 -16.46
N GLU A 294 -14.31 4.85 -16.92
CA GLU A 294 -13.15 5.03 -17.77
C GLU A 294 -13.34 4.25 -19.08
N GLN A 295 -12.86 4.82 -20.18
CA GLN A 295 -12.92 4.17 -21.50
C GLN A 295 -11.50 4.04 -22.04
N LEU A 296 -11.11 2.82 -22.35
CA LEU A 296 -9.84 2.50 -23.01
C LEU A 296 -10.13 2.07 -24.45
N LYS A 297 -9.28 2.50 -25.38
CA LYS A 297 -9.29 2.01 -26.76
C LYS A 297 -8.06 1.17 -26.98
N TYR A 298 -8.27 -0.09 -27.32
CA TYR A 298 -7.21 -1.02 -27.67
C TYR A 298 -7.31 -1.34 -29.16
N LYS A 299 -6.17 -1.42 -29.84
CA LYS A 299 -6.09 -1.90 -31.22
C LYS A 299 -5.38 -3.25 -31.22
N GLY A 300 -5.88 -4.19 -32.00
CA GLY A 300 -5.50 -5.61 -31.93
C GLY A 300 -4.01 -5.92 -32.12
N SER A 301 -3.63 -7.12 -31.69
CA SER A 301 -2.27 -7.69 -31.53
C SER A 301 -1.37 -7.73 -32.78
N ASN A 302 -1.85 -7.27 -33.95
CA ASN A 302 -1.12 -7.29 -35.22
C ASN A 302 -0.71 -5.90 -35.72
N GLU A 303 -1.09 -4.81 -35.04
CA GLU A 303 -0.56 -3.49 -35.38
C GLU A 303 0.74 -3.28 -34.60
N SER A 304 1.84 -3.09 -35.32
CA SER A 304 3.15 -2.92 -34.73
C SER A 304 3.18 -1.69 -33.83
N ALA A 305 3.62 -1.85 -32.58
CA ALA A 305 3.75 -0.73 -31.66
C ALA A 305 5.09 -0.04 -31.91
N ILE A 306 5.06 1.24 -32.29
CA ILE A 306 6.29 2.06 -32.37
C ILE A 306 6.58 2.64 -30.99
N ILE A 307 7.55 2.06 -30.29
CA ILE A 307 8.12 2.60 -29.07
C ILE A 307 9.18 3.64 -29.43
N LYS A 308 9.07 4.81 -28.81
CA LYS A 308 9.99 5.93 -28.99
C LYS A 308 10.87 6.07 -27.77
N VAL A 309 12.18 5.90 -27.95
CA VAL A 309 13.19 6.01 -26.89
C VAL A 309 14.12 7.17 -27.25
N LYS A 310 14.33 8.12 -26.33
CA LYS A 310 15.24 9.24 -26.60
C LYS A 310 16.70 8.82 -26.43
N ASP A 311 17.60 9.50 -27.12
CA ASP A 311 19.05 9.38 -26.93
C ASP A 311 19.52 9.59 -25.48
N SER A 312 18.82 10.41 -24.70
CA SER A 312 19.10 10.66 -23.29
C SER A 312 18.69 9.52 -22.36
N ASP A 313 17.84 8.61 -22.81
CA ASP A 313 17.11 7.65 -21.96
C ASP A 313 17.78 6.28 -21.92
N TYR A 314 19.11 6.27 -21.83
CA TYR A 314 19.89 5.06 -21.61
C TYR A 314 19.62 4.48 -20.20
N ILE A 315 19.81 3.18 -20.06
CA ILE A 315 19.60 2.46 -18.80
C ILE A 315 20.69 2.85 -17.79
N LYS A 316 20.29 3.57 -16.75
CA LYS A 316 21.17 3.97 -15.64
C LYS A 316 21.19 2.90 -14.55
N ASN A 317 22.33 2.79 -13.86
CA ASN A 317 22.51 1.97 -12.66
C ASN A 317 22.20 0.47 -12.83
N GLN A 318 22.45 -0.10 -14.02
CA GLN A 318 22.24 -1.53 -14.25
C GLN A 318 23.50 -2.25 -14.71
N TYR A 319 24.21 -1.68 -15.67
CA TYR A 319 25.39 -2.27 -16.28
C TYR A 319 26.65 -1.55 -15.83
N PHE A 320 27.63 -2.32 -15.35
CA PHE A 320 28.89 -1.76 -14.87
C PHE A 320 30.09 -2.63 -15.26
N TYR A 321 31.15 -1.99 -15.74
CA TYR A 321 32.48 -2.61 -15.82
C TYR A 321 33.01 -2.84 -14.41
N ILE A 322 33.63 -4.00 -14.17
CA ILE A 322 34.21 -4.31 -12.85
C ILE A 322 35.56 -3.60 -12.65
N HIS A 323 36.23 -3.23 -13.75
CA HIS A 323 37.50 -2.52 -13.75
C HIS A 323 37.65 -1.67 -15.01
N LYS A 324 38.34 -0.52 -14.91
CA LYS A 324 38.66 0.33 -16.08
C LYS A 324 39.45 -0.41 -17.15
N TRP A 325 40.18 -1.47 -16.78
CA TRP A 325 40.93 -2.31 -17.72
C TRP A 325 40.03 -3.04 -18.71
N PHE A 326 38.82 -3.45 -18.30
CA PHE A 326 37.87 -4.10 -19.20
C PHE A 326 37.17 -3.11 -20.12
N ARG A 327 37.08 -1.83 -19.71
CA ARG A 327 36.61 -0.74 -20.57
C ARG A 327 37.73 -0.29 -21.50
N ASP A 328 38.76 0.34 -20.97
CA ASP A 328 39.77 1.07 -21.74
C ASP A 328 40.85 0.16 -22.35
N GLY A 329 40.91 -1.11 -21.92
CA GLY A 329 41.99 -2.04 -22.26
C GLY A 329 43.24 -1.82 -21.40
N ILE A 330 44.11 -2.83 -21.35
CA ILE A 330 45.44 -2.74 -20.77
C ILE A 330 46.37 -3.74 -21.44
N ASP A 331 47.62 -3.33 -21.63
CA ASP A 331 48.71 -4.19 -22.09
C ASP A 331 49.91 -3.95 -21.17
N THR A 332 50.11 -4.85 -20.19
CA THR A 332 51.12 -4.68 -19.14
C THR A 332 51.70 -6.00 -18.66
N THR A 333 52.82 -5.92 -17.93
CA THR A 333 53.41 -7.06 -17.23
C THR A 333 53.38 -6.79 -15.73
N PHE A 334 52.68 -7.63 -14.99
CA PHE A 334 52.56 -7.53 -13.54
C PHE A 334 53.21 -8.75 -12.88
N ASN A 335 54.14 -8.54 -11.96
CA ASN A 335 54.91 -9.60 -11.29
C ASN A 335 55.50 -10.66 -12.25
N GLY A 336 56.01 -10.22 -13.40
CA GLY A 336 56.61 -11.09 -14.42
C GLY A 336 55.60 -11.87 -15.28
N SER A 337 54.29 -11.66 -15.07
CA SER A 337 53.22 -12.27 -15.87
C SER A 337 52.57 -11.25 -16.80
N TYR A 338 52.34 -11.64 -18.05
CA TYR A 338 51.74 -10.79 -19.08
C TYR A 338 50.21 -10.69 -18.91
N ILE A 339 49.68 -9.46 -18.88
CA ILE A 339 48.26 -9.13 -18.79
C ILE A 339 47.89 -8.27 -20.00
N GLY A 340 47.17 -8.88 -20.95
CA GLY A 340 46.62 -8.21 -22.14
C GLY A 340 45.09 -8.33 -22.15
N ILE A 341 44.41 -7.24 -21.81
CA ILE A 341 42.95 -7.11 -21.89
C ILE A 341 42.66 -6.09 -23.00
N PRO A 342 42.03 -6.48 -24.11
CA PRO A 342 41.64 -5.53 -25.15
C PRO A 342 40.56 -4.56 -24.63
N PRO A 343 40.45 -3.35 -25.21
CA PRO A 343 39.36 -2.45 -24.88
C PRO A 343 38.01 -3.05 -25.31
N PHE A 344 36.93 -2.72 -24.59
CA PHE A 344 35.60 -3.24 -24.87
C PHE A 344 35.07 -2.81 -26.24
N TYR A 345 35.41 -1.58 -26.64
CA TYR A 345 35.14 -1.00 -27.95
C TYR A 345 36.40 -0.47 -28.63
N PRO A 346 36.44 -0.45 -29.98
CA PRO A 346 35.38 -0.84 -30.91
C PRO A 346 35.18 -2.36 -31.06
N LEU A 347 34.04 -2.76 -31.62
CA LEU A 347 33.81 -4.15 -32.02
C LEU A 347 34.70 -4.53 -33.21
N TYR A 348 35.16 -5.78 -33.25
CA TYR A 348 35.88 -6.36 -34.38
C TYR A 348 35.01 -7.46 -35.00
N GLU A 349 34.64 -7.29 -36.27
CA GLU A 349 33.73 -8.22 -36.98
C GLU A 349 32.42 -8.49 -36.21
N GLY A 350 31.88 -7.45 -35.56
CA GLY A 350 30.63 -7.54 -34.79
C GLY A 350 30.77 -8.13 -33.39
N ALA A 351 31.97 -8.54 -32.97
CA ALA A 351 32.21 -9.14 -31.66
C ALA A 351 33.19 -8.33 -30.80
N HIS A 352 33.10 -8.50 -29.48
CA HIS A 352 34.12 -7.99 -28.55
C HIS A 352 35.38 -8.86 -28.63
N LEU A 353 36.54 -8.22 -28.54
CA LEU A 353 37.80 -8.93 -28.42
C LEU A 353 37.96 -9.50 -27.01
N VAL A 354 38.57 -10.67 -26.92
CA VAL A 354 38.83 -11.35 -25.65
C VAL A 354 40.33 -11.58 -25.50
N GLY A 355 40.88 -11.14 -24.37
CA GLY A 355 42.31 -11.19 -24.07
C GLY A 355 42.80 -12.51 -23.49
N ASN A 356 44.02 -12.50 -22.95
CA ASN A 356 44.64 -13.67 -22.31
C ASN A 356 44.17 -13.89 -20.86
N VAL A 357 43.24 -13.07 -20.36
CA VAL A 357 42.75 -13.08 -18.98
C VAL A 357 41.31 -13.59 -18.93
N ILE A 358 40.97 -14.28 -17.84
CA ILE A 358 39.59 -14.61 -17.44
C ILE A 358 39.39 -14.24 -15.96
N ILE A 359 38.18 -13.78 -15.63
CA ILE A 359 37.80 -13.49 -14.26
C ILE A 359 37.38 -14.78 -13.54
N ARG A 360 37.89 -14.96 -12.31
CA ARG A 360 37.56 -16.05 -11.41
C ARG A 360 37.21 -15.50 -10.03
N ASP A 361 36.50 -16.30 -9.25
CA ASP A 361 36.18 -16.03 -7.85
C ASP A 361 35.61 -14.61 -7.64
N PHE A 362 34.71 -14.21 -8.54
CA PHE A 362 34.07 -12.90 -8.49
C PHE A 362 32.97 -12.89 -7.46
N ASP A 363 33.04 -11.92 -6.55
CA ASP A 363 32.03 -11.65 -5.55
C ASP A 363 31.61 -10.18 -5.60
N LEU A 364 30.29 -9.97 -5.61
CA LEU A 364 29.67 -8.65 -5.55
C LEU A 364 29.06 -8.45 -4.19
N TYR A 365 29.25 -7.25 -3.66
CA TYR A 365 28.75 -6.84 -2.36
C TYR A 365 27.97 -5.55 -2.49
N ARG A 366 26.86 -5.46 -1.75
CA ARG A 366 26.03 -4.26 -1.64
C ARG A 366 26.12 -3.70 -0.23
N LEU A 367 26.27 -2.39 -0.11
CA LEU A 367 26.19 -1.70 1.18
C LEU A 367 24.78 -1.83 1.77
N GLU A 368 24.69 -2.21 3.04
CA GLU A 368 23.45 -2.46 3.77
C GLU A 368 23.47 -1.77 5.14
N SER A 369 22.29 -1.55 5.72
CA SER A 369 22.19 -0.99 7.07
C SER A 369 22.75 -1.96 8.12
N ALA A 370 23.46 -1.43 9.12
CA ALA A 370 24.27 -2.18 10.10
C ALA A 370 23.54 -3.18 11.03
N ASN A 371 22.25 -3.41 10.83
CA ASN A 371 21.42 -4.25 11.72
C ASN A 371 21.19 -5.67 11.17
N ASP A 372 21.72 -6.02 10.00
CA ASP A 372 21.57 -7.35 9.41
C ASP A 372 22.78 -8.24 9.76
N ALA A 373 22.53 -9.34 10.47
CA ALA A 373 23.55 -10.31 10.88
C ALA A 373 24.22 -11.05 9.70
N SER A 374 23.71 -10.88 8.47
CA SER A 374 24.29 -11.41 7.23
C SER A 374 25.24 -10.43 6.53
N THR A 375 25.62 -9.35 7.21
CA THR A 375 26.50 -8.31 6.66
C THR A 375 27.85 -8.28 7.35
N ASP A 376 28.83 -7.84 6.58
CA ASP A 376 30.25 -7.87 6.94
C ASP A 376 30.84 -6.46 6.86
N PRO A 377 31.61 -6.00 7.87
CA PRO A 377 32.21 -4.67 7.83
C PRO A 377 33.28 -4.57 6.74
N GLY A 378 33.29 -3.45 6.02
CA GLY A 378 34.19 -3.27 4.89
C GLY A 378 34.32 -1.84 4.37
N ILE A 379 35.31 -1.66 3.51
CA ILE A 379 35.55 -0.41 2.79
C ILE A 379 35.69 -0.73 1.31
N ALA A 380 34.88 -0.06 0.48
CA ALA A 380 35.03 -0.09 -0.96
C ALA A 380 35.82 1.12 -1.44
N TYR A 381 36.89 0.91 -2.20
CA TYR A 381 37.76 1.95 -2.73
C TYR A 381 37.61 2.07 -4.24
N ALA A 382 37.56 3.29 -4.78
CA ALA A 382 37.53 3.47 -6.22
C ALA A 382 38.82 3.03 -6.92
N ASP A 383 39.97 3.29 -6.28
CA ASP A 383 41.29 2.80 -6.69
C ASP A 383 42.02 2.10 -5.55
N LEU A 384 42.21 0.78 -5.68
CA LEU A 384 42.90 -0.03 -4.68
C LEU A 384 44.42 0.16 -4.66
N ASN A 385 45.00 0.82 -5.67
CA ASN A 385 46.43 1.12 -5.69
C ASN A 385 46.79 2.41 -4.94
N ASP A 386 45.81 3.25 -4.62
CA ASP A 386 45.98 4.53 -3.92
C ASP A 386 44.88 4.72 -2.86
N ILE A 387 44.87 3.83 -1.87
CA ILE A 387 43.85 3.79 -0.82
C ILE A 387 43.81 5.05 0.06
N GLU A 388 44.89 5.85 0.10
CA GLU A 388 45.00 7.04 0.95
C GLU A 388 44.32 8.27 0.33
N ASN A 389 44.31 8.38 -1.01
CA ASN A 389 43.81 9.56 -1.71
C ASN A 389 42.58 9.29 -2.59
N THR A 390 42.11 8.04 -2.63
CA THR A 390 40.95 7.65 -3.44
C THR A 390 39.62 7.86 -2.72
N GLU A 391 38.54 8.03 -3.51
CA GLU A 391 37.17 8.02 -3.00
C GLU A 391 36.83 6.63 -2.45
N SER A 392 36.24 6.58 -1.25
CA SER A 392 35.91 5.33 -0.56
C SER A 392 34.53 5.35 0.10
N GLN A 393 33.98 4.16 0.34
CA GLN A 393 32.68 3.94 0.95
C GLN A 393 32.79 2.88 2.05
N GLU A 394 32.78 3.33 3.30
CA GLU A 394 32.81 2.46 4.48
C GLU A 394 31.40 2.08 4.95
N GLY A 395 31.25 0.84 5.42
CA GLY A 395 30.06 0.36 6.11
C GLY A 395 29.94 -1.16 6.11
N ASN A 396 28.73 -1.67 6.31
CA ASN A 396 28.47 -3.11 6.30
C ASN A 396 27.98 -3.54 4.92
N TYR A 397 28.52 -4.63 4.42
CA TYR A 397 28.31 -5.12 3.07
C TYR A 397 27.68 -6.50 3.10
N LYS A 398 26.63 -6.68 2.30
CA LYS A 398 25.99 -7.96 2.04
C LYS A 398 26.51 -8.54 0.74
N ARG A 399 26.98 -9.79 0.77
CA ARG A 399 27.32 -10.53 -0.45
C ARG A 399 26.05 -10.82 -1.25
N LEU A 400 26.12 -10.62 -2.56
CA LEU A 400 25.04 -10.88 -3.50
C LEU A 400 25.24 -12.20 -4.24
N GLU A 401 24.14 -12.83 -4.63
CA GLU A 401 24.15 -14.14 -5.27
C GLU A 401 24.09 -14.02 -6.81
N PRO A 402 25.04 -14.63 -7.54
CA PRO A 402 25.02 -14.64 -9.00
C PRO A 402 23.80 -15.41 -9.51
N GLY A 403 23.17 -14.91 -10.57
CA GLY A 403 21.95 -15.46 -11.14
C GLY A 403 20.67 -15.12 -10.37
N GLN A 404 20.76 -14.61 -9.13
CA GLN A 404 19.60 -14.07 -8.41
C GLN A 404 19.63 -12.54 -8.37
N ASP A 405 20.76 -11.97 -7.98
CA ASP A 405 20.89 -10.52 -7.79
C ASP A 405 21.56 -9.84 -8.99
N TYR A 406 22.52 -10.53 -9.63
CA TYR A 406 23.26 -10.01 -10.77
C TYR A 406 23.68 -11.13 -11.74
N SER A 407 24.17 -10.74 -12.91
CA SER A 407 24.86 -11.61 -13.87
C SER A 407 26.20 -10.99 -14.23
N ILE A 408 27.20 -11.81 -14.57
CA ILE A 408 28.56 -11.37 -14.89
C ILE A 408 29.03 -11.99 -16.21
N SER A 409 29.71 -11.19 -17.02
CA SER A 409 30.54 -11.69 -18.12
C SER A 409 31.98 -11.84 -17.64
N ASN A 410 32.44 -13.08 -17.42
CA ASN A 410 33.80 -13.36 -16.92
C ASN A 410 34.90 -13.04 -17.95
N ASP A 411 34.52 -12.93 -19.23
CA ASP A 411 35.44 -12.65 -20.33
C ASP A 411 35.57 -11.16 -20.60
N LEU A 412 34.44 -10.45 -20.53
CA LEU A 412 34.37 -9.04 -20.88
C LEU A 412 34.37 -8.12 -19.64
N GLY A 413 34.31 -8.68 -18.43
CA GLY A 413 34.47 -7.96 -17.18
C GLY A 413 33.44 -6.87 -16.93
N PHE A 414 32.18 -7.19 -17.14
CA PHE A 414 31.06 -6.35 -16.71
C PHE A 414 29.99 -7.17 -16.00
N ILE A 415 29.22 -6.50 -15.17
CA ILE A 415 28.05 -7.03 -14.49
C ILE A 415 26.78 -6.36 -14.99
N ARG A 416 25.68 -7.11 -14.91
CA ARG A 416 24.31 -6.61 -15.06
C ARG A 416 23.53 -6.93 -13.80
N LEU A 417 23.12 -5.88 -13.08
CA LEU A 417 22.25 -5.99 -11.92
C LEU A 417 20.82 -6.37 -12.35
N ARG A 418 20.13 -7.20 -11.57
CA ARG A 418 18.71 -7.50 -11.82
C ARG A 418 17.81 -6.36 -11.37
N ASN A 419 18.10 -5.79 -10.21
CA ASN A 419 17.37 -4.65 -9.66
C ASN A 419 18.19 -3.37 -9.82
N ARG A 420 17.53 -2.29 -10.24
CA ARG A 420 18.15 -0.97 -10.43
C ARG A 420 17.84 -0.11 -9.21
N SER A 421 18.85 0.52 -8.62
CA SER A 421 18.66 1.52 -7.57
C SER A 421 19.65 2.65 -7.73
N SER A 422 19.19 3.88 -7.49
CA SER A 422 20.06 5.06 -7.44
C SER A 422 20.82 5.14 -6.13
N ASN A 423 20.24 4.70 -5.01
CA ASN A 423 20.75 4.92 -3.65
C ASN A 423 21.36 3.66 -3.03
N GLU A 424 22.23 2.97 -3.77
CA GLU A 424 22.92 1.76 -3.32
C GLU A 424 24.39 1.87 -3.74
N ALA A 425 25.30 1.42 -2.87
CA ALA A 425 26.71 1.29 -3.20
C ALA A 425 27.08 -0.18 -3.43
N PHE A 426 27.95 -0.43 -4.40
CA PHE A 426 28.43 -1.75 -4.75
C PHE A 426 29.95 -1.79 -4.79
N GLY A 427 30.51 -2.83 -4.17
CA GLY A 427 31.92 -3.18 -4.22
C GLY A 427 32.10 -4.64 -4.64
N CYS A 428 33.25 -4.99 -5.18
CA CYS A 428 33.54 -6.35 -5.61
C CYS A 428 34.95 -6.81 -5.23
N THR A 429 35.13 -8.13 -5.22
CA THR A 429 36.44 -8.80 -5.19
C THR A 429 36.50 -9.80 -6.31
N PHE A 430 37.68 -10.00 -6.90
CA PHE A 430 37.85 -10.99 -7.96
C PHE A 430 39.32 -11.34 -8.19
N VAL A 431 39.55 -12.44 -8.91
CA VAL A 431 40.85 -12.90 -9.34
C VAL A 431 40.94 -12.84 -10.86
N LEU A 432 41.98 -12.20 -11.38
CA LEU A 432 42.37 -12.31 -12.77
C LEU A 432 43.30 -13.52 -12.91
N ALA A 433 42.92 -14.46 -13.77
CA ALA A 433 43.72 -15.64 -14.07
C ALA A 433 44.10 -15.69 -15.55
N ASN A 434 45.24 -16.30 -15.86
CA ASN A 434 45.63 -16.61 -17.23
C ASN A 434 44.66 -17.64 -17.81
N ARG A 435 44.09 -17.32 -18.97
CA ARG A 435 43.08 -18.16 -19.64
C ARG A 435 43.60 -19.55 -20.01
N GLN A 436 44.88 -19.66 -20.38
CA GLN A 436 45.47 -20.90 -20.87
C GLN A 436 46.04 -21.75 -19.74
N THR A 437 46.77 -21.13 -18.81
CA THR A 437 47.46 -21.87 -17.74
C THR A 437 46.61 -21.98 -16.46
N GLY A 438 45.65 -21.08 -16.27
CA GLY A 438 44.85 -20.98 -15.05
C GLY A 438 45.57 -20.27 -13.89
N ASP A 439 46.80 -19.80 -14.11
CA ASP A 439 47.62 -19.15 -13.09
C ASP A 439 47.01 -17.82 -12.65
N THR A 440 47.03 -17.55 -11.34
CA THR A 440 46.60 -16.26 -10.79
C THR A 440 47.57 -15.16 -11.20
N LEU A 441 47.05 -14.14 -11.91
CA LEU A 441 47.80 -12.98 -12.38
C LEU A 441 47.68 -11.80 -11.40
N LEU A 442 46.48 -11.55 -10.89
CA LEU A 442 46.18 -10.46 -9.97
C LEU A 442 44.97 -10.80 -9.11
N THR A 443 45.04 -10.51 -7.81
CA THR A 443 43.88 -10.55 -6.91
C THR A 443 43.46 -9.11 -6.59
N VAL A 444 42.17 -8.81 -6.75
CA VAL A 444 41.60 -7.48 -6.54
C VAL A 444 40.67 -7.53 -5.33
N GLY A 445 41.00 -6.73 -4.32
CA GLY A 445 40.32 -6.71 -3.02
C GLY A 445 40.63 -7.94 -2.16
N SER A 446 40.02 -8.01 -0.98
CA SER A 446 40.13 -9.12 -0.05
C SER A 446 38.79 -9.37 0.67
N GLY A 447 38.36 -10.63 0.68
CA GLY A 447 37.24 -11.10 1.49
C GLY A 447 37.60 -11.26 2.97
N ILE A 448 36.64 -11.65 3.80
CA ILE A 448 36.87 -11.95 5.23
C ILE A 448 37.61 -13.27 5.38
N ILE A 449 38.64 -13.26 6.20
CA ILE A 449 39.39 -14.44 6.58
C ILE A 449 38.74 -15.00 7.84
N ALA A 450 38.03 -16.12 7.71
CA ALA A 450 37.25 -16.71 8.83
C ALA A 450 38.07 -17.03 10.09
N THR A 451 39.39 -17.14 9.98
CA THR A 451 40.30 -17.39 11.11
C THR A 451 40.80 -16.12 11.80
N ASP A 452 40.49 -14.94 11.27
CA ASP A 452 40.91 -13.63 11.80
C ASP A 452 39.69 -12.76 12.12
N SER A 453 39.38 -12.64 13.41
CA SER A 453 38.28 -11.84 13.94
C SER A 453 38.43 -10.33 13.75
N THR A 454 39.58 -9.86 13.24
CA THR A 454 39.83 -8.45 12.91
C THR A 454 39.80 -8.16 11.41
N SER A 455 39.57 -9.18 10.58
CA SER A 455 39.52 -8.99 9.13
C SER A 455 38.27 -8.21 8.71
N ILE A 456 38.48 -7.23 7.83
CA ILE A 456 37.42 -6.44 7.19
C ILE A 456 37.46 -6.66 5.69
N LEU A 457 36.33 -6.45 5.02
CA LEU A 457 36.29 -6.50 3.56
C LEU A 457 37.03 -5.30 2.96
N ILE A 458 37.94 -5.56 2.02
CA ILE A 458 38.56 -4.53 1.19
C ILE A 458 38.05 -4.74 -0.22
N LEU A 459 37.17 -3.87 -0.69
CA LEU A 459 36.45 -4.05 -1.95
C LEU A 459 36.93 -3.05 -3.01
N LYS A 460 36.89 -3.45 -4.27
CA LYS A 460 36.92 -2.50 -5.38
C LYS A 460 35.53 -1.92 -5.59
N MET A 461 35.38 -0.61 -5.45
CA MET A 461 34.13 0.08 -5.69
C MET A 461 33.75 0.03 -7.19
N ILE A 462 32.54 -0.40 -7.47
CA ILE A 462 31.91 -0.34 -8.80
C ILE A 462 30.98 0.88 -8.87
N LYS A 463 30.24 1.15 -7.79
CA LYS A 463 29.27 2.25 -7.70
C LYS A 463 29.20 2.79 -6.27
N PRO A 464 29.26 4.12 -6.05
CA PRO A 464 29.00 4.76 -4.77
C PRO A 464 27.49 4.96 -4.52
N ILE A 465 27.10 5.39 -3.32
CA ILE A 465 25.71 5.74 -3.01
C ILE A 465 25.20 6.86 -3.93
N SER A 466 26.05 7.88 -4.16
CA SER A 466 25.74 9.02 -5.02
C SER A 466 26.71 9.07 -6.19
N LEU A 467 26.27 8.53 -7.33
CA LEU A 467 27.08 8.47 -8.54
C LEU A 467 26.88 9.75 -9.38
N THR A 468 27.93 10.56 -9.51
CA THR A 468 27.94 11.79 -10.30
C THR A 468 29.03 11.76 -11.38
N PRO A 469 28.92 12.59 -12.44
CA PRO A 469 29.93 12.67 -13.50
C PRO A 469 31.35 13.00 -13.06
N SER A 470 31.52 13.62 -11.88
CA SER A 470 32.83 13.94 -11.32
C SER A 470 33.49 12.77 -10.57
N HIS A 471 32.72 11.74 -10.22
CA HIS A 471 33.25 10.62 -9.44
C HIS A 471 34.11 9.70 -10.31
N SER A 472 35.20 9.19 -9.74
CA SER A 472 36.16 8.30 -10.42
C SER A 472 35.59 6.99 -11.01
N THR A 473 34.44 6.52 -10.52
CA THR A 473 33.74 5.31 -10.97
C THR A 473 32.62 5.61 -11.98
N TRP A 474 32.38 6.88 -12.33
CA TRP A 474 31.38 7.28 -13.31
C TRP A 474 31.48 6.52 -14.63
N ASP A 475 32.71 6.33 -15.10
CA ASP A 475 33.01 5.65 -16.35
C ASP A 475 32.79 4.14 -16.33
N LEU A 476 32.67 3.54 -15.14
CA LEU A 476 32.35 2.11 -15.03
C LEU A 476 30.90 1.84 -15.41
N MET A 477 29.98 2.80 -15.26
CA MET A 477 28.60 2.64 -15.69
C MET A 477 28.47 2.73 -17.22
N PHE A 478 27.77 1.78 -17.82
CA PHE A 478 27.43 1.81 -19.25
C PHE A 478 26.45 2.95 -19.54
N LYS A 479 26.63 3.62 -20.69
CA LYS A 479 25.84 4.79 -21.10
C LYS A 479 25.31 4.66 -22.53
N ASN A 480 25.28 3.42 -23.02
CA ASN A 480 25.04 3.05 -24.41
C ASN A 480 24.04 1.90 -24.54
N VAL A 481 23.35 1.53 -23.46
CA VAL A 481 22.32 0.48 -23.42
C VAL A 481 20.96 1.13 -23.24
N TYR A 482 19.98 0.77 -24.06
CA TYR A 482 18.63 1.36 -24.09
C TYR A 482 17.57 0.29 -23.96
N TYR A 483 16.51 0.56 -23.19
CA TYR A 483 15.38 -0.36 -23.05
C TYR A 483 14.37 -0.10 -24.16
N MET A 484 14.01 -1.15 -24.89
CA MET A 484 13.16 -1.09 -26.08
C MET A 484 11.65 -1.06 -25.78
N GLY A 485 11.26 -1.17 -24.51
CA GLY A 485 9.86 -1.05 -24.06
C GLY A 485 9.20 -2.37 -23.63
N ALA A 486 9.69 -3.51 -24.11
CA ALA A 486 9.20 -4.84 -23.74
C ALA A 486 10.35 -5.84 -23.60
N SER A 487 10.09 -6.95 -22.89
CA SER A 487 10.97 -8.12 -22.79
C SER A 487 10.37 -9.30 -23.57
N ASN A 488 11.19 -10.28 -23.94
CA ASN A 488 10.81 -11.41 -24.80
C ASN A 488 10.17 -10.96 -26.13
N ILE A 489 10.80 -9.99 -26.79
CA ILE A 489 10.31 -9.41 -28.04
C ILE A 489 10.37 -10.48 -29.15
N ASN A 490 9.29 -10.62 -29.91
CA ASN A 490 9.27 -11.47 -31.10
C ASN A 490 10.13 -10.83 -32.21
N LYS A 491 10.91 -11.66 -32.92
CA LYS A 491 11.72 -11.22 -34.06
C LYS A 491 10.85 -10.78 -35.24
N GLU A 492 9.65 -11.35 -35.37
CA GLU A 492 8.74 -10.99 -36.47
C GLU A 492 8.24 -9.55 -36.33
N GLY A 493 8.36 -8.77 -37.42
CA GLY A 493 7.99 -7.36 -37.42
C GLY A 493 8.92 -6.45 -36.60
N PHE A 494 10.06 -6.97 -36.13
CA PHE A 494 11.04 -6.17 -35.39
C PHE A 494 11.82 -5.24 -36.33
N ALA A 495 11.75 -3.94 -36.08
CA ALA A 495 12.58 -2.95 -36.78
C ALA A 495 13.03 -1.86 -35.81
N VAL A 496 14.24 -1.33 -36.03
CA VAL A 496 14.78 -0.19 -35.29
C VAL A 496 15.13 0.89 -36.29
N ARG A 497 14.74 2.13 -36.01
CA ARG A 497 15.11 3.31 -36.78
C ARG A 497 15.71 4.35 -35.84
N ILE A 498 16.75 5.05 -36.28
CA ILE A 498 17.31 6.19 -35.53
C ILE A 498 16.94 7.48 -36.26
N VAL A 499 16.09 8.28 -35.62
CA VAL A 499 15.53 9.50 -36.20
C VAL A 499 16.18 10.72 -35.56
N ASN A 500 16.69 11.63 -36.40
CA ASN A 500 17.15 12.94 -35.97
C ASN A 500 15.97 13.93 -35.90
N GLN A 501 15.59 14.30 -34.68
CA GLN A 501 14.48 15.21 -34.38
C GLN A 501 14.81 16.68 -34.63
N ARG A 502 16.08 17.01 -34.89
CA ARG A 502 16.53 18.38 -35.22
C ARG A 502 16.54 18.65 -36.71
N GLN A 503 16.37 17.63 -37.56
CA GLN A 503 16.11 17.82 -38.98
C GLN A 503 14.66 18.27 -39.21
N ASN A 504 14.41 18.98 -40.32
CA ASN A 504 13.07 19.44 -40.68
C ASN A 504 12.74 19.06 -42.14
N PRO A 505 11.87 18.04 -42.36
CA PRO A 505 11.23 17.20 -41.35
C PRO A 505 12.23 16.27 -40.61
N PRO A 506 11.87 15.71 -39.44
CA PRO A 506 12.65 14.66 -38.80
C PRO A 506 12.88 13.49 -39.76
N SER A 507 14.09 12.93 -39.74
CA SER A 507 14.53 11.93 -40.73
C SER A 507 15.42 10.87 -40.09
N GLU A 508 15.32 9.65 -40.61
CA GLU A 508 16.24 8.54 -40.32
C GLU A 508 17.49 8.52 -41.20
N TYR A 509 17.53 9.39 -42.22
CA TYR A 509 18.67 9.58 -43.11
C TYR A 509 19.37 10.92 -42.84
N ASP A 510 20.67 10.95 -43.06
CA ASP A 510 21.41 12.21 -43.16
C ASP A 510 21.06 12.96 -44.47
N LEU A 511 21.60 14.17 -44.62
CA LEU A 511 21.40 14.98 -45.82
C LEU A 511 22.02 14.37 -47.10
N GLY A 512 22.91 13.39 -46.95
CA GLY A 512 23.53 12.62 -48.03
C GLY A 512 22.77 11.35 -48.39
N GLY A 513 21.66 11.03 -47.71
CA GLY A 513 20.86 9.83 -47.93
C GLY A 513 21.42 8.57 -47.27
N LYS A 514 22.39 8.67 -46.35
CA LYS A 514 22.88 7.52 -45.57
C LYS A 514 22.02 7.36 -44.30
N PRO A 515 21.53 6.15 -43.99
CA PRO A 515 20.72 5.94 -42.80
C PRO A 515 21.56 6.03 -41.52
N TYR A 516 20.98 6.60 -40.46
CA TYR A 516 21.66 6.79 -39.19
C TYR A 516 21.98 5.46 -38.49
N ILE A 517 21.17 4.42 -38.69
CA ILE A 517 21.39 3.10 -38.08
C ILE A 517 22.76 2.52 -38.43
N THR A 518 23.15 2.61 -39.69
CA THR A 518 24.47 2.23 -40.20
C THR A 518 25.56 3.14 -39.66
N GLN A 519 25.32 4.46 -39.60
CA GLN A 519 26.32 5.41 -39.09
C GLN A 519 26.64 5.24 -37.60
N PHE A 520 25.66 4.81 -36.80
CA PHE A 520 25.83 4.46 -35.40
C PHE A 520 26.40 3.05 -35.17
N GLY A 521 26.61 2.28 -36.24
CA GLY A 521 27.26 0.96 -36.21
C GLY A 521 26.34 -0.20 -35.83
N LEU A 522 25.03 -0.03 -35.87
CA LEU A 522 24.05 -1.08 -35.54
C LEU A 522 23.71 -2.00 -36.73
N ASP A 523 24.15 -1.62 -37.92
CA ASP A 523 23.92 -2.30 -39.20
C ASP A 523 25.27 -2.40 -39.91
N SER A 524 25.95 -3.53 -39.74
CA SER A 524 27.25 -3.82 -40.33
C SER A 524 27.24 -5.04 -41.25
N LEU A 525 26.25 -5.92 -41.12
CA LEU A 525 26.11 -7.16 -41.85
C LEU A 525 24.76 -7.17 -42.58
N ASN A 526 24.69 -7.92 -43.68
CA ASN A 526 23.40 -8.19 -44.33
C ASN A 526 22.76 -9.46 -43.75
N GLU A 527 21.53 -9.78 -44.17
CA GLU A 527 20.82 -11.02 -43.81
C GLU A 527 21.65 -12.32 -44.00
N ALA A 528 22.60 -12.34 -44.94
CA ALA A 528 23.48 -13.49 -45.19
C ALA A 528 24.73 -13.53 -44.28
N GLY A 529 24.88 -12.57 -43.36
CA GLY A 529 26.03 -12.42 -42.47
C GLY A 529 27.28 -11.88 -43.16
N VAL A 530 27.15 -11.31 -44.36
CA VAL A 530 28.25 -10.71 -45.12
C VAL A 530 28.39 -9.24 -44.73
N ARG A 531 29.62 -8.72 -44.67
CA ARG A 531 29.92 -7.34 -44.28
C ARG A 531 29.48 -6.32 -45.35
N GLN A 532 28.18 -6.05 -45.37
CA GLN A 532 27.51 -5.10 -46.22
C GLN A 532 26.25 -4.65 -45.48
N ALA A 533 26.16 -3.36 -45.19
CA ALA A 533 24.98 -2.78 -44.56
C ALA A 533 23.74 -2.93 -45.47
N ASP A 534 22.61 -3.30 -44.88
CA ASP A 534 21.32 -3.46 -45.58
C ASP A 534 20.19 -2.62 -44.98
N GLU A 535 20.56 -1.63 -44.15
CA GLU A 535 19.66 -0.70 -43.45
C GLU A 535 18.80 -1.37 -42.37
N LEU A 536 18.99 -2.68 -42.14
CA LEU A 536 18.35 -3.42 -41.06
C LEU A 536 19.33 -3.59 -39.91
N ILE A 537 18.80 -3.62 -38.70
CA ILE A 537 19.61 -3.86 -37.52
C ILE A 537 20.16 -5.30 -37.55
N ASP A 538 21.41 -5.48 -37.13
CA ASP A 538 22.07 -6.78 -36.96
C ASP A 538 21.40 -7.59 -35.81
N ILE A 539 20.18 -8.08 -36.02
CA ILE A 539 19.30 -8.68 -35.00
C ILE A 539 19.86 -9.95 -34.35
N GLU A 540 20.68 -10.70 -35.09
CA GLU A 540 21.34 -11.91 -34.61
C GLU A 540 22.60 -11.61 -33.79
N ASN A 541 23.05 -10.36 -33.75
CA ASN A 541 24.19 -9.95 -32.97
C ASN A 541 23.80 -9.67 -31.51
N GLY A 542 24.09 -10.63 -30.62
CA GLY A 542 23.85 -10.50 -29.18
C GLY A 542 24.62 -9.38 -28.48
N SER A 543 25.65 -8.80 -29.11
CA SER A 543 26.33 -7.59 -28.63
C SER A 543 25.59 -6.29 -28.96
N ILE A 544 24.60 -6.34 -29.86
CA ILE A 544 23.83 -5.17 -30.32
C ILE A 544 22.38 -5.26 -29.82
N VAL A 545 21.73 -6.42 -29.93
CA VAL A 545 20.32 -6.58 -29.54
C VAL A 545 20.14 -7.78 -28.62
N ASN A 546 19.41 -7.57 -27.53
CA ASN A 546 18.96 -8.64 -26.65
C ASN A 546 17.42 -8.63 -26.57
N MET A 547 16.79 -9.57 -27.28
CA MET A 547 15.32 -9.70 -27.32
C MET A 547 14.71 -10.19 -26.01
N LEU A 548 15.45 -10.99 -25.25
CA LEU A 548 14.95 -11.54 -23.99
C LEU A 548 14.84 -10.42 -22.95
N SER A 549 15.88 -9.61 -22.80
CA SER A 549 15.86 -8.48 -21.87
C SER A 549 15.22 -7.21 -22.44
N GLY A 550 15.04 -7.12 -23.75
CA GLY A 550 14.48 -5.94 -24.40
C GLY A 550 15.48 -4.80 -24.50
N GLU A 551 16.76 -5.09 -24.74
CA GLU A 551 17.83 -4.11 -24.65
C GLU A 551 18.56 -3.93 -25.99
N LEU A 552 18.77 -2.67 -26.37
CA LEU A 552 19.55 -2.25 -27.54
C LEU A 552 20.87 -1.65 -27.05
N VAL A 553 21.99 -2.12 -27.59
CA VAL A 553 23.35 -1.74 -27.19
C VAL A 553 24.07 -1.10 -28.37
N PHE A 554 24.51 0.15 -28.19
CA PHE A 554 25.34 0.81 -29.19
C PHE A 554 26.81 0.39 -29.06
N PRO A 555 27.51 0.16 -30.18
CA PRO A 555 28.90 -0.33 -30.18
C PRO A 555 29.94 0.77 -29.90
N THR A 556 29.60 1.74 -29.06
CA THR A 556 30.47 2.83 -28.60
C THR A 556 30.11 3.22 -27.16
N TYR A 557 31.05 3.82 -26.41
CA TYR A 557 30.78 4.24 -25.02
C TYR A 557 29.75 5.38 -24.90
N HIS A 558 29.84 6.34 -25.81
CA HIS A 558 28.98 7.53 -25.86
C HIS A 558 28.42 7.70 -27.28
N PRO A 559 27.38 6.94 -27.66
CA PRO A 559 26.89 6.92 -29.03
C PRO A 559 26.49 8.29 -29.55
N PHE A 560 25.88 9.12 -28.70
CA PHE A 560 25.31 10.41 -29.12
C PHE A 560 26.17 11.63 -28.77
N ALA A 561 27.48 11.41 -28.57
CA ALA A 561 28.46 12.48 -28.37
C ALA A 561 29.66 12.25 -29.28
N TYR A 562 30.12 13.30 -29.97
CA TYR A 562 31.38 13.23 -30.69
C TYR A 562 32.52 13.41 -29.69
N ASP A 563 33.25 12.34 -29.38
CA ASP A 563 34.34 12.39 -28.40
C ASP A 563 35.66 11.82 -28.96
N SER A 564 36.77 12.19 -28.33
CA SER A 564 38.11 11.72 -28.70
C SER A 564 38.54 10.47 -27.93
N LEU A 565 37.62 9.79 -27.24
CA LEU A 565 37.93 8.62 -26.43
C LEU A 565 38.06 7.40 -27.35
N THR A 566 39.05 6.54 -27.08
CA THR A 566 39.22 5.28 -27.79
C THR A 566 38.01 4.38 -27.52
N GLY A 567 37.24 4.02 -28.56
CA GLY A 567 35.96 3.30 -28.42
C GLY A 567 34.73 4.20 -28.20
N GLY A 568 34.91 5.53 -28.21
CA GLY A 568 33.83 6.49 -28.32
C GLY A 568 33.39 6.71 -29.77
N ASN A 569 32.41 7.60 -29.99
CA ASN A 569 31.92 7.88 -31.35
C ASN A 569 32.81 8.92 -32.05
N GLN A 570 33.60 8.42 -33.00
CA GLN A 570 34.50 9.21 -33.85
C GLN A 570 34.05 9.26 -35.31
N ASN A 571 32.79 8.93 -35.60
CA ASN A 571 32.30 8.93 -36.98
C ASN A 571 32.21 10.38 -37.51
N PRO A 572 33.00 10.76 -38.54
CA PRO A 572 33.01 12.11 -39.08
C PRO A 572 31.67 12.52 -39.70
N ASP A 573 30.89 11.57 -40.23
CA ASP A 573 29.59 11.84 -40.82
C ASP A 573 28.57 12.32 -39.76
N LEU A 574 28.73 11.87 -38.51
CA LEU A 574 27.85 12.25 -37.39
C LEU A 574 28.28 13.55 -36.69
N GLN A 575 29.52 14.02 -36.87
CA GLN A 575 30.09 15.13 -36.09
C GLN A 575 29.22 16.40 -36.12
N SER A 576 28.66 16.74 -37.28
CA SER A 576 27.86 17.97 -37.47
C SER A 576 26.47 17.90 -36.86
N VAL A 577 25.95 16.70 -36.62
CA VAL A 577 24.57 16.46 -36.17
C VAL A 577 24.48 16.03 -34.70
N LEU A 578 25.58 15.53 -34.12
CA LEU A 578 25.67 15.18 -32.70
C LEU A 578 25.64 16.41 -31.78
N GLY A 579 25.19 16.19 -30.55
CA GLY A 579 25.21 17.20 -29.49
C GLY A 579 26.54 17.27 -28.75
N GLN A 580 26.56 18.03 -27.66
CA GLN A 580 27.70 18.06 -26.74
C GLN A 580 27.78 16.81 -25.86
N GLY A 581 26.74 15.97 -25.84
CA GLY A 581 26.69 14.77 -25.01
C GLY A 581 26.38 15.07 -23.55
N LYS A 582 25.54 16.09 -23.28
CA LYS A 582 25.26 16.53 -21.90
C LYS A 582 24.77 15.42 -20.98
N MET A 583 24.05 14.42 -21.49
CA MET A 583 23.62 13.26 -20.69
C MET A 583 24.78 12.43 -20.10
N TYR A 584 25.99 12.55 -20.64
CA TYR A 584 27.17 11.83 -20.14
C TYR A 584 27.99 12.64 -19.14
N THR A 585 27.82 13.97 -19.11
CA THR A 585 28.68 14.88 -18.34
C THR A 585 27.94 15.70 -17.27
N THR A 586 26.60 15.70 -17.27
CA THR A 586 25.79 16.43 -16.27
C THR A 586 24.60 15.60 -15.81
N THR A 587 24.07 15.92 -14.63
CA THR A 587 22.82 15.39 -14.08
C THR A 587 21.64 16.38 -14.22
N THR A 588 21.89 17.58 -14.75
CA THR A 588 20.88 18.63 -14.90
C THR A 588 19.94 18.33 -16.07
N GLN A 589 18.68 17.96 -15.78
CA GLN A 589 17.73 17.51 -16.80
C GLN A 589 17.45 18.55 -17.89
N THR A 590 17.43 19.84 -17.57
CA THR A 590 17.20 20.91 -18.56
C THR A 590 18.31 20.97 -19.61
N GLU A 591 19.58 20.82 -19.21
CA GLU A 591 20.70 20.78 -20.15
C GLU A 591 20.63 19.55 -21.04
N ILE A 592 20.30 18.40 -20.45
CA ILE A 592 20.16 17.12 -21.16
C ILE A 592 19.05 17.20 -22.23
N ASN A 593 17.87 17.69 -21.84
CA ASN A 593 16.74 17.83 -22.75
C ASN A 593 17.04 18.80 -23.89
N ASN A 594 17.77 19.88 -23.62
CA ASN A 594 18.12 20.87 -24.63
C ASN A 594 19.16 20.34 -25.63
N ASP A 595 20.06 19.47 -25.20
CA ASP A 595 21.10 18.88 -26.05
C ASP A 595 20.64 17.63 -26.81
N SER A 596 19.59 16.95 -26.35
CA SER A 596 18.95 15.78 -27.02
C SER A 596 18.54 16.09 -28.47
N ARG A 597 18.80 15.14 -29.37
CA ARG A 597 18.62 15.28 -30.83
C ARG A 597 18.03 14.05 -31.49
N PHE A 598 18.32 12.85 -30.99
CA PHE A 598 17.95 11.60 -31.63
C PHE A 598 16.88 10.86 -30.84
N GLU A 599 16.03 10.14 -31.58
CA GLU A 599 15.01 9.24 -31.06
C GLU A 599 15.16 7.89 -31.77
N MET A 600 15.25 6.82 -31.01
CA MET A 600 15.14 5.46 -31.51
C MET A 600 13.66 5.09 -31.59
N GLN A 601 13.22 4.67 -32.76
CA GLN A 601 11.89 4.14 -33.00
C GLN A 601 12.01 2.63 -33.15
N VAL A 602 11.53 1.90 -32.14
CA VAL A 602 11.54 0.45 -32.11
C VAL A 602 10.13 -0.01 -32.44
N GLU A 603 10.01 -0.81 -33.48
CA GLU A 603 8.76 -1.36 -33.97
C GLU A 603 8.79 -2.87 -33.72
N TYR A 604 7.74 -3.41 -33.09
CA TYR A 604 7.56 -4.85 -32.89
C TYR A 604 6.09 -5.19 -32.60
N THR A 605 5.70 -6.42 -32.92
CA THR A 605 4.37 -6.95 -32.55
C THR A 605 4.40 -7.57 -31.16
N ASN A 606 3.59 -7.05 -30.25
CA ASN A 606 3.35 -7.68 -28.95
C ASN A 606 2.21 -8.69 -29.06
N GLN A 607 2.49 -9.98 -28.87
CA GLN A 607 1.48 -11.04 -28.77
C GLN A 607 0.84 -11.10 -27.37
N SER A 608 0.45 -9.96 -26.78
CA SER A 608 -0.28 -10.00 -25.51
C SER A 608 -1.78 -9.97 -25.77
N SER A 609 -2.44 -11.12 -25.60
CA SER A 609 -3.91 -11.27 -25.55
C SER A 609 -4.52 -10.63 -24.28
N ASN A 610 -3.69 -10.08 -23.40
CA ASN A 610 -4.07 -9.49 -22.12
C ASN A 610 -4.17 -7.96 -22.23
N ILE A 611 -5.37 -7.43 -22.00
CA ILE A 611 -5.67 -6.00 -21.90
C ILE A 611 -5.80 -5.67 -20.41
N ASN A 612 -4.97 -4.75 -19.91
CA ASN A 612 -5.06 -4.28 -18.53
C ASN A 612 -6.01 -3.07 -18.44
N LEU A 613 -7.11 -3.23 -17.71
CA LEU A 613 -8.13 -2.21 -17.48
C LEU A 613 -7.92 -1.41 -16.18
N GLY A 614 -6.90 -1.77 -15.39
CA GLY A 614 -6.65 -1.23 -14.05
C GLY A 614 -7.27 -2.11 -12.95
N PHE A 615 -6.72 -2.04 -11.75
CA PHE A 615 -7.13 -2.90 -10.63
C PHE A 615 -8.55 -2.60 -10.16
N MET A 616 -9.23 -3.64 -9.67
CA MET A 616 -10.47 -3.52 -8.89
C MET A 616 -11.68 -2.99 -9.67
N ILE A 617 -11.99 -3.66 -10.77
CA ILE A 617 -13.13 -3.35 -11.64
C ILE A 617 -14.44 -3.89 -11.01
N VAL A 618 -15.54 -3.12 -11.12
CA VAL A 618 -16.85 -3.58 -10.65
C VAL A 618 -17.36 -4.72 -11.52
N GLU A 619 -17.75 -5.83 -10.91
CA GLU A 619 -18.22 -7.02 -11.65
C GLU A 619 -19.43 -6.71 -12.55
N GLY A 620 -19.32 -7.06 -13.84
CA GLY A 620 -20.36 -6.84 -14.85
C GLY A 620 -20.53 -5.40 -15.32
N SER A 621 -19.58 -4.51 -14.98
CA SER A 621 -19.59 -3.11 -15.44
C SER A 621 -18.92 -2.91 -16.80
N GLU A 622 -18.18 -3.90 -17.28
CA GLU A 622 -17.44 -3.87 -18.54
C GLU A 622 -18.37 -3.95 -19.75
N GLN A 623 -18.07 -3.16 -20.77
CA GLN A 623 -18.66 -3.28 -22.10
C GLN A 623 -17.53 -3.28 -23.11
N VAL A 624 -17.39 -4.38 -23.85
CA VAL A 624 -16.27 -4.61 -24.76
C VAL A 624 -16.81 -4.59 -26.18
N PHE A 625 -16.26 -3.72 -27.01
CA PHE A 625 -16.67 -3.58 -28.41
C PHE A 625 -15.48 -3.82 -29.32
N VAL A 626 -15.68 -4.62 -30.37
CA VAL A 626 -14.75 -4.78 -31.50
C VAL A 626 -15.49 -4.34 -32.76
N ASP A 627 -14.96 -3.33 -33.47
CA ASP A 627 -15.57 -2.74 -34.67
C ASP A 627 -17.06 -2.36 -34.55
N GLY A 628 -17.48 -1.98 -33.33
CA GLY A 628 -18.85 -1.60 -33.02
C GLY A 628 -19.78 -2.78 -32.66
N LEU A 629 -19.28 -4.01 -32.67
CA LEU A 629 -19.99 -5.20 -32.17
C LEU A 629 -19.64 -5.44 -30.70
N GLU A 630 -20.66 -5.57 -29.85
CA GLU A 630 -20.48 -5.89 -28.43
C GLU A 630 -20.15 -7.37 -28.24
N LEU A 631 -19.07 -7.65 -27.51
CA LEU A 631 -18.60 -9.00 -27.20
C LEU A 631 -19.28 -9.55 -25.94
N LYS A 632 -19.41 -10.88 -25.87
CA LYS A 632 -20.02 -11.60 -24.74
C LYS A 632 -18.97 -12.18 -23.79
N ARG A 633 -19.04 -11.76 -22.52
CA ARG A 633 -18.23 -12.32 -21.43
C ARG A 633 -18.41 -13.84 -21.32
N GLY A 634 -17.30 -14.56 -21.21
CA GLY A 634 -17.23 -16.02 -21.09
C GLY A 634 -17.31 -16.79 -22.41
N VAL A 635 -17.59 -16.11 -23.52
CA VAL A 635 -17.59 -16.69 -24.87
C VAL A 635 -16.47 -16.07 -25.70
N ASP A 636 -16.47 -14.73 -25.80
CA ASP A 636 -15.58 -13.97 -26.66
C ASP A 636 -14.34 -13.45 -25.89
N TYR A 637 -14.48 -13.20 -24.59
CA TYR A 637 -13.40 -12.80 -23.70
C TYR A 637 -13.64 -13.25 -22.26
N GLN A 638 -12.59 -13.29 -21.46
CA GLN A 638 -12.62 -13.47 -20.02
C GLN A 638 -12.05 -12.22 -19.32
N ILE A 639 -12.50 -11.94 -18.10
CA ILE A 639 -12.02 -10.81 -17.30
C ILE A 639 -11.83 -11.26 -15.86
N ASP A 640 -10.67 -10.90 -15.29
CA ASP A 640 -10.43 -10.95 -13.86
C ASP A 640 -10.66 -9.55 -13.28
N TYR A 641 -11.76 -9.39 -12.55
CA TYR A 641 -12.16 -8.12 -11.93
C TYR A 641 -11.21 -7.63 -10.86
N PHE A 642 -10.46 -8.52 -10.21
CA PHE A 642 -9.51 -8.15 -9.18
C PHE A 642 -8.27 -7.52 -9.80
N SER A 643 -7.62 -8.24 -10.72
CA SER A 643 -6.42 -7.74 -11.41
C SER A 643 -6.73 -6.71 -12.49
N GLY A 644 -7.96 -6.65 -12.99
CA GLY A 644 -8.34 -5.82 -14.14
C GLY A 644 -7.88 -6.39 -15.47
N THR A 645 -7.48 -7.66 -15.51
CA THR A 645 -6.93 -8.28 -16.72
C THR A 645 -8.06 -8.86 -17.55
N LEU A 646 -8.23 -8.36 -18.77
CA LEU A 646 -9.13 -8.90 -19.79
C LEU A 646 -8.33 -9.72 -20.79
N VAL A 647 -8.75 -10.96 -21.02
CA VAL A 647 -8.14 -11.89 -21.97
C VAL A 647 -9.10 -12.17 -23.11
N MET A 648 -8.68 -11.91 -24.33
CA MET A 648 -9.46 -12.23 -25.53
C MET A 648 -9.32 -13.72 -25.85
N ASN A 649 -10.42 -14.39 -26.18
CA ASN A 649 -10.34 -15.77 -26.68
C ASN A 649 -9.89 -15.73 -28.15
N GLU A 650 -8.93 -16.58 -28.53
CA GLU A 650 -8.10 -16.50 -29.75
C GLU A 650 -8.82 -16.56 -31.12
N ASP A 651 -10.16 -16.58 -31.17
CA ASP A 651 -10.96 -16.81 -32.39
C ASP A 651 -11.67 -15.57 -32.97
N LEU A 652 -11.16 -14.35 -32.73
CA LEU A 652 -11.75 -13.08 -33.24
C LEU A 652 -10.83 -12.30 -34.18
#